data_AF-A0A0J1HFR4-F1
#
_entry.id   AF-A0A0J1HFR4-F1
#
_cell.length_a   1.000
_cell.length_b   1.000
_cell.length_c   1.000
_cell.angle_alpha   90.00
_cell.angle_beta   90.00
_cell.angle_gamma   90.00
#
_symmetry.space_group_name_H-M   'P 1'
#
loop_
_entity.id
_entity.type
_entity.pdbx_description
1 polymer ?
#
loop_
_entity_poly.entity_id
_entity_poly.type
_entity_poly.pdbx_seq_one_letter_code
_entity_poly.pdbx_strand_id
1 'polypeptide(L)'
;MISPDAKIKIQNFGRFLSNMVMPNIGAFIAWGFITALFIPTGWLPNETLAKLVGPMITYLLPLLIGYTGGKLVGGERGAVVGAVTTMGVIVGTDIPMFMGAMIVGPMGGWAIKRFDRAIEGKVRSGFEMLVNNFSAGLIGMICAIVAFFMIGPFVKVLSGGLAASVNFLVDAGLLPLTSIFVEPAKILFLNNAINHGIFSPLGIQQANEMGQSIFFLIEANPGPGLGVLLAYMVFGRGTAKQTAGGASIIHFFGGIHEIYFPYILMNPRLILAVIAGGMTGVFTLTMFNAGIVSPASPGSIFAVLLMTPKASFVGVIASIIAATTVSFTVASVLLKTQRESEEDDGTSLAKATSQMKGMKESAKGQPADVTANRKDDINLAHVRSIIVACDAGMGSSAMGASLLRKKVQEAGLNISVTNCAINSLPQEVDIVITHKDLTDRARKHAAHAKHLSLTNFLDSQVYNDLVTSILAATRPEAANDANMVNVSPVAANDDCFNKDDGFNADSAEQHSGNEAQQPQVFQIQAENIHLGLQAGNKEDAIRYAGEQLVRLGYAEPEYVDAMFEREKMVPTYLGESIAVPHGTVEAKDRVIKTGIVICQYPSGVCFTEDEDDVAKLVIGIAAKNDEHIQVITTITNALDDPDAIERLTQTRDASEVLRILAGEQAA
;
A
#
# COMPACT_ATOMS: atom_id res chain seq x y z
N MET A 1 -10.73 -34.63 3.86
CA MET A 1 -11.03 -33.17 3.88
C MET A 1 -10.07 -32.50 4.85
N ILE A 2 -9.39 -31.44 4.42
CA ILE A 2 -8.48 -30.66 5.27
C ILE A 2 -9.34 -29.84 6.25
N SER A 3 -8.98 -29.76 7.54
CA SER A 3 -9.74 -28.96 8.51
C SER A 3 -9.72 -27.47 8.13
N PRO A 4 -10.75 -26.69 8.49
CA PRO A 4 -10.78 -25.25 8.23
C PRO A 4 -9.51 -24.53 8.72
N ASP A 5 -9.00 -24.90 9.90
CA ASP A 5 -7.78 -24.31 10.47
C ASP A 5 -6.52 -24.67 9.68
N ALA A 6 -6.43 -25.92 9.21
CA ALA A 6 -5.31 -26.35 8.38
C ALA A 6 -5.33 -25.64 7.01
N LYS A 7 -6.52 -25.41 6.44
CA LYS A 7 -6.68 -24.61 5.21
C LYS A 7 -6.19 -23.17 5.41
N ILE A 8 -6.58 -22.52 6.51
CA ILE A 8 -6.14 -21.15 6.84
C ILE A 8 -4.63 -21.08 7.03
N LYS A 9 -4.03 -22.04 7.75
CA LYS A 9 -2.57 -22.10 7.94
C LYS A 9 -1.81 -22.28 6.62
N ILE A 10 -2.29 -23.17 5.75
CA ILE A 10 -1.69 -23.39 4.42
C ILE A 10 -1.82 -22.13 3.55
N GLN A 11 -2.96 -21.45 3.60
CA GLN A 11 -3.19 -20.20 2.88
C GLN A 11 -2.28 -19.08 3.38
N ASN A 12 -2.15 -18.91 4.69
CA ASN A 12 -1.29 -17.89 5.29
C ASN A 12 0.19 -18.17 4.99
N PHE A 13 0.62 -19.43 5.06
CA PHE A 13 1.97 -19.83 4.70
C PHE A 13 2.26 -19.56 3.21
N GLY A 14 1.35 -19.97 2.32
CA GLY A 14 1.46 -19.71 0.89
C GLY A 14 1.52 -18.22 0.56
N ARG A 15 0.65 -17.41 1.19
CA ARG A 15 0.65 -15.95 1.04
C ARG A 15 1.97 -15.33 1.50
N PHE A 16 2.49 -15.78 2.64
CA PHE A 16 3.77 -15.30 3.15
C PHE A 16 4.90 -15.54 2.13
N LEU A 17 5.00 -16.75 1.58
CA LEU A 17 5.98 -17.08 0.54
C LEU A 17 5.77 -16.26 -0.74
N SER A 18 4.54 -16.14 -1.23
CA SER A 18 4.26 -15.33 -2.42
C SER A 18 4.65 -13.86 -2.21
N ASN A 19 4.40 -13.30 -1.03
CA ASN A 19 4.75 -11.91 -0.72
C ASN A 19 6.26 -11.66 -0.68
N MET A 20 7.09 -12.71 -0.57
CA MET A 20 8.54 -12.60 -0.68
C MET A 20 9.02 -12.52 -2.13
N VAL A 21 8.27 -13.11 -3.07
CA VAL A 21 8.67 -13.22 -4.49
C VAL A 21 7.98 -12.16 -5.35
N MET A 22 6.69 -11.91 -5.14
CA MET A 22 5.87 -11.03 -6.00
C MET A 22 6.43 -9.61 -6.17
N PRO A 23 6.87 -8.90 -5.11
CA PRO A 23 7.48 -7.57 -5.25
C PRO A 23 8.74 -7.55 -6.11
N ASN A 24 9.37 -8.72 -6.30
CA ASN A 24 10.63 -8.88 -7.01
C ASN A 24 10.44 -9.45 -8.42
N ILE A 25 9.21 -9.72 -8.89
CA ILE A 25 8.92 -10.36 -10.19
C ILE A 25 9.62 -9.65 -11.35
N GLY A 26 9.74 -8.32 -11.32
CA GLY A 26 10.46 -7.57 -12.36
C GLY A 26 11.91 -8.04 -12.54
N ALA A 27 12.60 -8.40 -11.46
CA ALA A 27 13.96 -8.94 -11.53
C ALA A 27 14.01 -10.35 -12.13
N PHE A 28 13.01 -11.21 -11.82
CA PHE A 28 12.88 -12.54 -12.43
C PHE A 28 12.59 -12.46 -13.92
N ILE A 29 11.74 -11.51 -14.34
CA ILE A 29 11.43 -11.24 -15.74
C ILE A 29 12.69 -10.75 -16.47
N ALA A 30 13.42 -9.79 -15.90
CA ALA A 30 14.66 -9.29 -16.49
C ALA A 30 15.71 -10.41 -16.66
N TRP A 31 15.91 -11.22 -15.61
CA TRP A 31 16.77 -12.41 -15.69
C TRP A 31 16.29 -13.40 -16.77
N GLY A 32 14.97 -13.64 -16.85
CA GLY A 32 14.36 -14.50 -17.85
C GLY A 32 14.61 -14.02 -19.28
N PHE A 33 14.47 -12.72 -19.54
CA PHE A 33 14.78 -12.14 -20.84
C PHE A 33 16.24 -12.27 -21.22
N ILE A 34 17.15 -11.94 -20.30
CA ILE A 34 18.59 -12.08 -20.54
C ILE A 34 18.93 -13.54 -20.84
N THR A 35 18.33 -14.46 -20.10
CA THR A 35 18.50 -15.91 -20.30
C THR A 35 17.95 -16.36 -21.65
N ALA A 36 16.70 -15.97 -21.99
CA ALA A 36 16.07 -16.34 -23.25
C ALA A 36 16.81 -15.79 -24.48
N LEU A 37 17.39 -14.59 -24.38
CA LEU A 37 18.05 -13.92 -25.49
C LEU A 37 19.50 -14.35 -25.63
N PHE A 38 20.32 -14.23 -24.59
CA PHE A 38 21.77 -14.13 -24.77
C PHE A 38 22.57 -15.39 -24.46
N ILE A 39 22.00 -16.40 -23.80
CA ILE A 39 22.73 -17.67 -23.56
C ILE A 39 23.02 -18.39 -24.88
N PRO A 40 23.93 -19.40 -24.91
CA PRO A 40 24.27 -20.11 -26.16
C PRO A 40 23.06 -20.71 -26.89
N THR A 41 22.04 -21.16 -26.16
CA THR A 41 20.79 -21.71 -26.68
C THR A 41 19.69 -20.66 -26.91
N GLY A 42 19.98 -19.39 -26.61
CA GLY A 42 19.05 -18.28 -26.69
C GLY A 42 18.74 -17.83 -28.11
N TRP A 43 17.84 -16.85 -28.21
CA TRP A 43 17.40 -16.31 -29.49
C TRP A 43 18.48 -15.48 -30.19
N LEU A 44 19.27 -14.72 -29.42
CA LEU A 44 20.35 -13.83 -29.85
C LEU A 44 21.62 -14.08 -29.02
N PRO A 45 22.30 -15.24 -29.18
CA PRO A 45 23.43 -15.62 -28.32
C PRO A 45 24.52 -14.54 -28.29
N ASN A 46 24.95 -14.18 -27.08
CA ASN A 46 26.02 -13.20 -26.83
C ASN A 46 26.77 -13.55 -25.55
N GLU A 47 28.01 -14.03 -25.68
CA GLU A 47 28.80 -14.50 -24.54
C GLU A 47 29.04 -13.41 -23.47
N THR A 48 29.15 -12.14 -23.87
CA THR A 48 29.39 -11.04 -22.93
C THR A 48 28.14 -10.74 -22.11
N LEU A 49 26.98 -10.63 -22.75
CA LEU A 49 25.71 -10.36 -22.08
C LEU A 49 25.20 -11.57 -21.28
N ALA A 50 25.48 -12.79 -21.76
CA ALA A 50 25.14 -14.02 -21.03
C ALA A 50 25.80 -14.10 -19.65
N LYS A 51 26.95 -13.45 -19.44
CA LYS A 51 27.63 -13.39 -18.13
C LYS A 51 26.78 -12.73 -17.04
N LEU A 52 25.73 -11.97 -17.39
CA LEU A 52 24.79 -11.41 -16.42
C LEU A 52 23.92 -12.48 -15.74
N VAL A 53 23.65 -13.59 -16.43
CA VAL A 53 22.73 -14.64 -15.94
C VAL A 53 23.20 -15.20 -14.59
N GLY A 54 24.48 -15.59 -14.50
CA GLY A 54 25.06 -16.23 -13.30
C GLY A 54 24.99 -15.37 -12.03
N PRO A 55 25.47 -14.12 -12.04
CA PRO A 55 25.35 -13.22 -10.89
C PRO A 55 23.90 -12.89 -10.52
N MET A 56 22.99 -12.79 -11.49
CA MET A 56 21.58 -12.51 -11.21
C MET A 56 20.92 -13.67 -10.45
N ILE A 57 21.10 -14.91 -10.91
CA ILE A 57 20.54 -16.09 -10.25
C ILE A 57 21.21 -16.39 -8.91
N THR A 58 22.53 -16.19 -8.80
CA THR A 58 23.29 -16.54 -7.59
C THR A 58 23.15 -15.49 -6.48
N TYR A 59 23.15 -14.21 -6.83
CA TYR A 59 23.18 -13.11 -5.86
C TYR A 59 21.90 -12.29 -5.89
N LEU A 60 21.56 -11.67 -7.02
CA LEU A 60 20.49 -10.66 -7.10
C LEU A 60 19.14 -11.23 -6.63
N LEU A 61 18.68 -12.32 -7.23
CA LEU A 61 17.34 -12.84 -6.95
C LEU A 61 17.20 -13.41 -5.53
N PRO A 62 18.16 -14.22 -5.01
CA PRO A 62 18.10 -14.65 -3.62
C PRO A 62 18.18 -13.49 -2.63
N LEU A 63 19.06 -12.49 -2.85
CA LEU A 63 19.16 -11.32 -1.98
C LEU A 63 17.87 -10.51 -1.93
N LEU A 64 17.20 -10.32 -3.07
CA LEU A 64 15.90 -9.65 -3.13
C LEU A 64 14.83 -10.41 -2.35
N ILE A 65 14.76 -11.73 -2.48
CA ILE A 65 13.85 -12.57 -1.68
C ILE A 65 14.16 -12.44 -0.19
N GLY A 66 15.44 -12.54 0.18
CA GLY A 66 15.90 -12.43 1.56
C GLY A 66 15.58 -11.06 2.18
N TYR A 67 15.80 -10.00 1.40
CA TYR A 67 15.46 -8.63 1.74
C TYR A 67 13.95 -8.49 1.99
N THR A 68 13.11 -8.92 1.05
CA THR A 68 11.66 -8.83 1.19
C THR A 68 11.15 -9.70 2.35
N GLY A 69 11.69 -10.91 2.54
CA GLY A 69 11.36 -11.78 3.67
C GLY A 69 11.71 -11.17 5.02
N GLY A 70 12.90 -10.59 5.12
CA GLY A 70 13.31 -9.83 6.30
C GLY A 70 12.41 -8.63 6.56
N LYS A 71 12.01 -7.92 5.49
CA LYS A 71 11.09 -6.79 5.55
C LYS A 71 9.71 -7.17 6.08
N LEU A 72 9.15 -8.27 5.60
CA LEU A 72 7.84 -8.76 6.04
C LEU A 72 7.79 -9.06 7.53
N VAL A 73 8.92 -9.46 8.14
CA VAL A 73 8.99 -9.77 9.56
C VAL A 73 9.38 -8.56 10.40
N GLY A 74 10.47 -7.87 10.03
CA GLY A 74 11.15 -6.86 10.84
C GLY A 74 11.18 -5.44 10.24
N GLY A 75 10.34 -5.13 9.25
CA GLY A 75 10.31 -3.81 8.60
C GLY A 75 11.61 -3.49 7.85
N GLU A 76 11.90 -2.21 7.60
CA GLU A 76 13.07 -1.81 6.79
C GLU A 76 14.41 -2.31 7.38
N ARG A 77 14.54 -2.33 8.70
CA ARG A 77 15.74 -2.88 9.36
C ARG A 77 15.83 -4.39 9.19
N GLY A 78 14.68 -5.07 9.29
CA GLY A 78 14.57 -6.48 8.94
C GLY A 78 14.97 -6.77 7.50
N ALA A 79 14.70 -5.86 6.57
CA ALA A 79 15.06 -6.02 5.17
C ALA A 79 16.59 -6.08 4.98
N VAL A 80 17.31 -5.13 5.56
CA VAL A 80 18.78 -5.09 5.51
C VAL A 80 19.38 -6.31 6.20
N VAL A 81 18.93 -6.64 7.42
CA VAL A 81 19.43 -7.80 8.17
C VAL A 81 19.11 -9.12 7.43
N GLY A 82 17.93 -9.22 6.82
CA GLY A 82 17.53 -10.36 6.00
C GLY A 82 18.42 -10.54 4.77
N ALA A 83 18.78 -9.45 4.08
CA ALA A 83 19.71 -9.49 2.96
C ALA A 83 21.12 -9.91 3.39
N VAL A 84 21.66 -9.35 4.47
CA VAL A 84 22.97 -9.73 5.03
C VAL A 84 22.99 -11.20 5.43
N THR A 85 21.95 -11.66 6.12
CA THR A 85 21.79 -13.08 6.51
C THR A 85 21.75 -13.98 5.28
N THR A 86 21.08 -13.54 4.21
CA THR A 86 20.98 -14.27 2.96
C THR A 86 22.32 -14.39 2.25
N MET A 87 23.20 -13.38 2.35
CA MET A 87 24.56 -13.50 1.83
C MET A 87 25.34 -14.63 2.50
N GLY A 88 25.13 -14.84 3.81
CA GLY A 88 25.72 -15.96 4.54
C GLY A 88 25.36 -17.33 3.96
N VAL A 89 24.09 -17.55 3.61
CA VAL A 89 23.66 -18.82 3.01
C VAL A 89 24.12 -18.97 1.55
N ILE A 90 24.16 -17.88 0.78
CA ILE A 90 24.68 -17.90 -0.61
C ILE A 90 26.14 -18.33 -0.63
N VAL A 91 26.99 -17.73 0.21
CA VAL A 91 28.43 -18.07 0.26
C VAL A 91 28.66 -19.48 0.81
N GLY A 92 27.70 -20.02 1.57
CA GLY A 92 27.78 -21.37 2.14
C GLY A 92 27.62 -22.51 1.12
N THR A 93 27.18 -22.25 -0.11
CA THR A 93 26.95 -23.30 -1.12
C THR A 93 27.12 -22.84 -2.57
N ASP A 94 27.38 -23.78 -3.47
CA ASP A 94 27.54 -23.51 -4.91
C ASP A 94 26.20 -23.50 -5.70
N ILE A 95 25.07 -23.67 -5.02
CA ILE A 95 23.74 -23.75 -5.66
C ILE A 95 22.98 -22.45 -5.36
N PRO A 96 22.24 -21.87 -6.33
CA PRO A 96 21.40 -20.70 -6.08
C PRO A 96 20.43 -20.87 -4.89
N MET A 97 20.54 -19.96 -3.91
CA MET A 97 19.89 -20.12 -2.59
C MET A 97 18.50 -19.48 -2.49
N PHE A 98 17.57 -19.82 -3.39
CA PHE A 98 16.19 -19.31 -3.33
C PHE A 98 15.45 -19.77 -2.06
N MET A 99 15.42 -21.08 -1.80
CA MET A 99 14.80 -21.63 -0.59
C MET A 99 15.57 -21.23 0.68
N GLY A 100 16.90 -21.15 0.59
CA GLY A 100 17.74 -20.62 1.67
C GLY A 100 17.33 -19.20 2.04
N ALA A 101 17.24 -18.29 1.05
CA ALA A 101 16.78 -16.92 1.24
C ALA A 101 15.37 -16.84 1.83
N MET A 102 14.46 -17.72 1.38
CA MET A 102 13.10 -17.80 1.91
C MET A 102 13.02 -18.15 3.39
N ILE A 103 14.00 -18.91 3.89
CA ILE A 103 14.09 -19.29 5.30
C ILE A 103 14.85 -18.21 6.09
N VAL A 104 16.05 -17.85 5.64
CA VAL A 104 16.98 -17.04 6.44
C VAL A 104 16.65 -15.56 6.43
N GLY A 105 16.02 -15.04 5.37
CA GLY A 105 15.57 -13.64 5.30
C GLY A 105 14.61 -13.30 6.44
N PRO A 106 13.48 -14.01 6.57
CA PRO A 106 12.55 -13.87 7.69
C PRO A 106 13.20 -14.10 9.07
N MET A 107 14.13 -15.06 9.18
CA MET A 107 14.87 -15.30 10.44
C MET A 107 15.72 -14.10 10.83
N GLY A 108 16.41 -13.46 9.88
CA GLY A 108 17.16 -12.22 10.11
C GLY A 108 16.23 -11.08 10.54
N GLY A 109 15.09 -10.93 9.85
CA GLY A 109 14.04 -9.97 10.22
C GLY A 109 13.47 -10.20 11.62
N TRP A 110 13.30 -11.47 12.01
CA TRP A 110 12.85 -11.85 13.35
C TRP A 110 13.89 -11.51 14.42
N ALA A 111 15.18 -11.79 14.15
CA ALA A 111 16.27 -11.53 15.09
C ALA A 111 16.37 -10.03 15.42
N ILE A 112 16.34 -9.16 14.41
CA ILE A 112 16.40 -7.71 14.63
C ILE A 112 15.14 -7.17 15.29
N LYS A 113 13.95 -7.65 14.89
CA LYS A 113 12.68 -7.28 15.53
C LYS A 113 12.67 -7.63 17.02
N ARG A 114 13.26 -8.77 17.37
CA ARG A 114 13.35 -9.22 18.77
C ARG A 114 14.28 -8.32 19.58
N PHE A 115 15.40 -7.91 19.00
CA PHE A 115 16.33 -6.95 19.59
C PHE A 115 15.68 -5.57 19.78
N ASP A 116 14.97 -5.08 18.75
CA ASP A 116 14.32 -3.78 18.77
C ASP A 116 13.30 -3.68 19.91
N ARG A 117 12.47 -4.72 20.07
CA ARG A 117 11.54 -4.83 21.22
C ARG A 117 12.26 -4.89 22.57
N ALA A 118 13.47 -5.43 22.63
CA ALA A 118 14.20 -5.57 23.88
C ALA A 118 14.86 -4.25 24.32
N ILE A 119 15.13 -3.34 23.38
CA ILE A 119 15.81 -2.05 23.62
C ILE A 119 14.87 -0.84 23.55
N GLU A 120 13.60 -1.05 23.20
CA GLU A 120 12.56 -0.03 23.19
C GLU A 120 12.49 0.73 24.53
N GLY A 121 12.54 2.06 24.47
CA GLY A 121 12.54 2.94 25.64
C GLY A 121 13.84 2.97 26.47
N LYS A 122 14.87 2.22 26.08
CA LYS A 122 16.18 2.18 26.79
C LYS A 122 17.26 3.04 26.14
N VAL A 123 17.05 3.49 24.91
CA VAL A 123 18.01 4.31 24.16
C VAL A 123 17.78 5.77 24.46
N ARG A 124 18.85 6.50 24.78
CA ARG A 124 18.79 7.96 24.96
C ARG A 124 18.59 8.65 23.60
N SER A 125 17.81 9.72 23.61
CA SER A 125 17.63 10.58 22.43
C SER A 125 18.99 11.03 21.89
N GLY A 126 19.14 11.04 20.55
CA GLY A 126 20.39 11.32 19.85
C GLY A 126 21.30 10.10 19.58
N PHE A 127 21.16 9.01 20.33
CA PHE A 127 21.93 7.76 20.10
C PHE A 127 21.18 6.72 19.26
N GLU A 128 19.91 6.97 18.93
CA GLU A 128 19.02 6.04 18.25
C GLU A 128 19.60 5.57 16.91
N MET A 129 20.09 6.49 16.07
CA MET A 129 20.66 6.14 14.77
C MET A 129 21.91 5.25 14.91
N LEU A 130 22.76 5.53 15.90
CA LEU A 130 23.95 4.73 16.19
C LEU A 130 23.56 3.31 16.59
N VAL A 131 22.66 3.19 17.58
CA VAL A 131 22.20 1.89 18.07
C VAL A 131 21.46 1.12 16.97
N ASN A 132 20.61 1.78 16.19
CA ASN A 132 19.81 1.14 15.14
C ASN A 132 20.70 0.56 14.03
N ASN A 133 21.71 1.29 13.58
CA ASN A 133 22.61 0.84 12.52
C ASN A 133 23.64 -0.18 13.01
N PHE A 134 24.26 0.03 14.17
CA PHE A 134 25.24 -0.92 14.71
C PHE A 134 24.60 -2.26 15.09
N SER A 135 23.41 -2.24 15.68
CA SER A 135 22.70 -3.49 16.01
C SER A 135 22.27 -4.26 14.76
N ALA A 136 21.77 -3.57 13.72
CA ALA A 136 21.48 -4.22 12.44
C ALA A 136 22.73 -4.84 11.81
N GLY A 137 23.87 -4.13 11.83
CA GLY A 137 25.14 -4.65 11.34
C GLY A 137 25.63 -5.87 12.12
N LEU A 138 25.67 -5.80 13.45
CA LEU A 138 26.19 -6.87 14.30
C LEU A 138 25.28 -8.11 14.28
N ILE A 139 23.96 -7.92 14.41
CA ILE A 139 22.99 -9.02 14.34
C ILE A 139 23.00 -9.63 12.94
N GLY A 140 23.04 -8.80 11.89
CA GLY A 140 23.18 -9.28 10.51
C GLY A 140 24.43 -10.13 10.31
N MET A 141 25.59 -9.69 10.83
CA MET A 141 26.84 -10.46 10.79
C MET A 141 26.70 -11.82 11.50
N ILE A 142 26.16 -11.84 12.72
CA ILE A 142 25.97 -13.09 13.48
C ILE A 142 25.02 -14.03 12.73
N CYS A 143 23.87 -13.51 12.26
CA CYS A 143 22.92 -14.29 11.49
C CYS A 143 23.53 -14.83 10.20
N ALA A 144 24.35 -14.06 9.48
CA ALA A 144 25.04 -14.50 8.28
C ALA A 144 26.05 -15.63 8.57
N ILE A 145 26.84 -15.52 9.65
CA ILE A 145 27.77 -16.58 10.07
C ILE A 145 27.00 -17.87 10.42
N VAL A 146 25.90 -17.75 11.15
CA VAL A 146 25.05 -18.91 11.49
C VAL A 146 24.44 -19.53 10.23
N ALA A 147 23.93 -18.70 9.31
CA ALA A 147 23.34 -19.17 8.05
C ALA A 147 24.37 -19.91 7.19
N PHE A 148 25.61 -19.41 7.13
CA PHE A 148 26.73 -20.04 6.42
C PHE A 148 27.03 -21.45 6.96
N PHE A 149 27.20 -21.61 8.28
CA PHE A 149 27.59 -22.90 8.85
C PHE A 149 26.43 -23.90 9.00
N MET A 150 25.23 -23.45 9.34
CA MET A 150 24.13 -24.34 9.71
C MET A 150 23.12 -24.56 8.59
N ILE A 151 22.81 -23.53 7.81
CA ILE A 151 21.67 -23.55 6.89
C ILE A 151 22.10 -23.97 5.49
N GLY A 152 23.32 -23.59 5.05
CA GLY A 152 23.89 -24.03 3.78
C GLY A 152 23.84 -25.55 3.56
N PRO A 153 24.44 -26.36 4.45
CA PRO A 153 24.42 -27.83 4.33
C PRO A 153 23.01 -28.43 4.41
N PHE A 154 22.16 -27.90 5.29
CA PHE A 154 20.78 -28.37 5.44
C PHE A 154 19.97 -28.15 4.16
N VAL A 155 20.03 -26.94 3.58
CA VAL A 155 19.33 -26.62 2.33
C VAL A 155 19.89 -27.45 1.18
N LYS A 156 21.20 -27.71 1.11
CA LYS A 156 21.79 -28.59 0.10
C LYS A 156 21.21 -30.01 0.16
N VAL A 157 21.09 -30.59 1.35
CA VAL A 157 20.46 -31.91 1.55
C VAL A 157 18.98 -31.88 1.16
N LEU A 158 18.26 -30.85 1.60
CA LEU A 158 16.83 -30.69 1.29
C LEU A 158 16.58 -30.53 -0.22
N SER A 159 17.33 -29.66 -0.90
CA SER A 159 17.27 -29.45 -2.35
C SER A 159 17.63 -30.72 -3.10
N GLY A 160 18.67 -31.46 -2.66
CA GLY A 160 19.02 -32.75 -3.24
C GLY A 160 17.90 -33.78 -3.11
N GLY A 161 17.23 -33.84 -1.95
CA GLY A 161 16.09 -34.72 -1.72
C GLY A 161 14.86 -34.34 -2.56
N LEU A 162 14.57 -33.04 -2.69
CA LEU A 162 13.51 -32.53 -3.57
C LEU A 162 13.80 -32.82 -5.04
N ALA A 163 15.01 -32.56 -5.51
CA ALA A 163 15.44 -32.88 -6.87
C ALA A 163 15.35 -34.38 -7.16
N ALA A 164 15.76 -35.24 -6.22
CA ALA A 164 15.61 -36.69 -6.34
C ALA A 164 14.13 -37.13 -6.39
N SER A 165 13.28 -36.50 -5.58
CA SER A 165 11.83 -36.79 -5.56
C SER A 165 11.16 -36.37 -6.87
N VAL A 166 11.57 -35.22 -7.41
CA VAL A 166 11.15 -34.74 -8.73
C VAL A 166 11.60 -35.70 -9.82
N ASN A 167 12.88 -36.07 -9.84
CA ASN A 167 13.44 -36.97 -10.84
C ASN A 167 12.73 -38.32 -10.80
N PHE A 168 12.43 -38.84 -9.60
CA PHE A 168 11.60 -40.03 -9.45
C PHE A 168 10.20 -39.87 -10.08
N LEU A 169 9.53 -38.74 -9.87
CA LEU A 169 8.21 -38.49 -10.49
C LEU A 169 8.29 -38.38 -12.01
N VAL A 170 9.39 -37.84 -12.56
CA VAL A 170 9.63 -37.78 -14.00
C VAL A 170 9.91 -39.17 -14.55
N ASP A 171 10.84 -39.92 -13.96
CA ASP A 171 11.26 -41.26 -14.38
C ASP A 171 10.12 -42.27 -14.27
N ALA A 172 9.30 -42.16 -13.23
CA ALA A 172 8.10 -42.99 -13.05
C ALA A 172 6.92 -42.55 -13.93
N GLY A 173 7.05 -41.45 -14.69
CA GLY A 173 5.98 -40.89 -15.52
C GLY A 173 4.78 -40.37 -14.72
N LEU A 174 4.98 -40.05 -13.44
CA LEU A 174 3.93 -39.65 -12.49
C LEU A 174 3.77 -38.13 -12.39
N LEU A 175 4.67 -37.34 -12.99
CA LEU A 175 4.58 -35.88 -13.01
C LEU A 175 3.21 -35.34 -13.50
N PRO A 176 2.53 -35.94 -14.51
CA PRO A 176 1.18 -35.53 -14.90
C PRO A 176 0.17 -35.55 -13.75
N LEU A 177 0.30 -36.46 -12.78
CA LEU A 177 -0.63 -36.57 -11.65
C LEU A 177 -0.60 -35.36 -10.72
N THR A 178 0.44 -34.52 -10.81
CA THR A 178 0.49 -33.25 -10.06
C THR A 178 -0.70 -32.34 -10.39
N SER A 179 -1.26 -32.42 -11.59
CA SER A 179 -2.44 -31.65 -12.00
C SER A 179 -3.70 -31.96 -11.17
N ILE A 180 -3.78 -33.12 -10.52
CA ILE A 180 -4.87 -33.46 -9.58
C ILE A 180 -4.90 -32.47 -8.40
N PHE A 181 -3.74 -31.96 -8.01
CA PHE A 181 -3.61 -30.99 -6.92
C PHE A 181 -3.53 -29.55 -7.43
N VAL A 182 -2.77 -29.33 -8.51
CA VAL A 182 -2.50 -27.99 -9.02
C VAL A 182 -3.77 -27.34 -9.57
N GLU A 183 -4.56 -28.03 -10.40
CA GLU A 183 -5.73 -27.40 -11.04
C GLU A 183 -6.83 -27.00 -10.06
N PRO A 184 -7.23 -27.84 -9.08
CA PRO A 184 -8.15 -27.39 -8.03
C PRO A 184 -7.57 -26.25 -7.19
N ALA A 185 -6.27 -26.30 -6.88
CA ALA A 185 -5.63 -25.28 -6.08
C ALA A 185 -5.59 -23.91 -6.80
N LYS A 186 -5.40 -23.89 -8.13
CA LYS A 186 -5.51 -22.68 -8.95
C LYS A 186 -6.87 -22.01 -8.79
N ILE A 187 -7.95 -22.78 -8.94
CA ILE A 187 -9.34 -22.29 -8.80
C ILE A 187 -9.62 -21.77 -7.38
N LEU A 188 -8.96 -22.34 -6.38
CA LEU A 188 -9.02 -21.88 -4.98
C LEU A 188 -8.08 -20.69 -4.68
N PHE A 189 -7.52 -20.03 -5.69
CA PHE A 189 -6.60 -18.90 -5.57
C PHE A 189 -5.30 -19.21 -4.81
N LEU A 190 -4.86 -20.47 -4.86
CA LEU A 190 -3.57 -20.91 -4.34
C LEU A 190 -2.47 -20.94 -5.42
N ASN A 191 -2.77 -20.46 -6.63
CA ASN A 191 -1.84 -20.41 -7.76
C ASN A 191 -0.57 -19.64 -7.42
N ASN A 192 -0.65 -18.47 -6.76
CA ASN A 192 0.54 -17.70 -6.40
C ASN A 192 1.43 -18.43 -5.38
N ALA A 193 0.82 -19.15 -4.43
CA ALA A 193 1.54 -19.91 -3.42
C ALA A 193 2.29 -21.09 -4.03
N ILE A 194 1.63 -21.79 -4.95
CA ILE A 194 2.20 -22.96 -5.63
C ILE A 194 3.25 -22.52 -6.66
N ASN A 195 2.90 -21.58 -7.54
CA ASN A 195 3.77 -21.14 -8.63
C ASN A 195 5.01 -20.42 -8.08
N HIS A 196 4.85 -19.38 -7.27
CA HIS A 196 6.00 -18.60 -6.79
C HIS A 196 6.65 -19.17 -5.52
N GLY A 197 5.91 -19.91 -4.70
CA GLY A 197 6.46 -20.51 -3.48
C GLY A 197 7.14 -21.86 -3.69
N ILE A 198 6.72 -22.66 -4.69
CA ILE A 198 7.22 -24.03 -4.90
C ILE A 198 7.85 -24.19 -6.28
N PHE A 199 7.09 -23.98 -7.36
CA PHE A 199 7.56 -24.31 -8.71
C PHE A 199 8.60 -23.33 -9.26
N SER A 200 8.52 -22.05 -8.95
CA SER A 200 9.48 -21.06 -9.43
C SER A 200 10.89 -21.32 -8.86
N PRO A 201 11.09 -21.52 -7.55
CA PRO A 201 12.41 -21.90 -7.02
C PRO A 201 12.97 -23.19 -7.63
N LEU A 202 12.15 -24.25 -7.73
CA LEU A 202 12.57 -25.53 -8.32
C LEU A 202 12.90 -25.39 -9.81
N GLY A 203 12.07 -24.64 -10.54
CA GLY A 203 12.24 -24.41 -11.96
C GLY A 203 13.46 -23.57 -12.27
N ILE A 204 13.79 -22.58 -11.44
CA ILE A 204 15.00 -21.77 -11.62
C ILE A 204 16.24 -22.64 -11.41
N GLN A 205 16.25 -23.49 -10.38
CA GLN A 205 17.35 -24.42 -10.16
C GLN A 205 17.53 -25.35 -11.36
N GLN A 206 16.44 -25.95 -11.85
CA GLN A 206 16.48 -26.83 -13.01
C GLN A 206 16.88 -26.09 -14.30
N ALA A 207 16.36 -24.89 -14.53
CA ALA A 207 16.68 -24.10 -15.72
C ALA A 207 18.13 -23.62 -15.74
N ASN A 208 18.75 -23.41 -14.57
CA ASN A 208 20.17 -23.11 -14.49
C ASN A 208 21.06 -24.27 -14.94
N GLU A 209 20.65 -25.51 -14.64
CA GLU A 209 21.41 -26.72 -14.99
C GLU A 209 21.10 -27.21 -16.42
N MET A 210 19.83 -27.17 -16.83
CA MET A 210 19.33 -27.77 -18.07
C MET A 210 18.94 -26.74 -19.15
N GLY A 211 19.03 -25.45 -18.85
CA GLY A 211 18.64 -24.35 -19.73
C GLY A 211 17.13 -24.12 -19.84
N GLN A 212 16.30 -24.96 -19.21
CA GLN A 212 14.84 -24.88 -19.20
C GLN A 212 14.24 -25.66 -18.03
N SER A 213 12.98 -25.41 -17.73
CA SER A 213 12.23 -26.20 -16.76
C SER A 213 10.77 -26.39 -17.14
N ILE A 214 10.29 -27.62 -16.92
CA ILE A 214 8.87 -27.98 -17.01
C ILE A 214 8.04 -27.34 -15.91
N PHE A 215 8.64 -27.06 -14.73
CA PHE A 215 7.94 -26.57 -13.54
C PHE A 215 7.23 -25.24 -13.77
N PHE A 216 7.81 -24.39 -14.61
CA PHE A 216 7.21 -23.10 -14.95
C PHE A 216 5.92 -23.23 -15.76
N LEU A 217 5.69 -24.36 -16.43
CA LEU A 217 4.50 -24.60 -17.25
C LEU A 217 3.44 -25.46 -16.56
N ILE A 218 3.75 -26.11 -15.44
CA ILE A 218 2.76 -26.93 -14.71
C ILE A 218 1.54 -26.09 -14.31
N GLU A 219 1.77 -24.85 -13.88
CA GLU A 219 0.70 -23.91 -13.54
C GLU A 219 0.39 -22.94 -14.70
N ALA A 220 1.41 -22.43 -15.39
CA ALA A 220 1.24 -21.35 -16.38
C ALA A 220 0.72 -21.82 -17.75
N ASN A 221 0.57 -23.12 -18.01
CA ASN A 221 0.03 -23.60 -19.29
C ASN A 221 -1.43 -23.11 -19.47
N PRO A 222 -1.73 -22.31 -20.52
CA PRO A 222 -3.07 -21.77 -20.72
C PRO A 222 -4.05 -22.80 -21.31
N GLY A 223 -3.57 -23.94 -21.79
CA GLY A 223 -4.39 -24.92 -22.51
C GLY A 223 -5.60 -25.45 -21.73
N PRO A 224 -5.47 -25.90 -20.47
CA PRO A 224 -6.60 -26.44 -19.71
C PRO A 224 -7.76 -25.44 -19.58
N GLY A 225 -7.47 -24.18 -19.21
CA GLY A 225 -8.47 -23.12 -19.10
C GLY A 225 -9.08 -22.73 -20.44
N LEU A 226 -8.25 -22.64 -21.50
CA LEU A 226 -8.72 -22.35 -22.85
C LEU A 226 -9.72 -23.41 -23.34
N GLY A 227 -9.44 -24.69 -23.07
CA GLY A 227 -10.34 -25.78 -23.46
C GLY A 227 -11.73 -25.66 -22.85
N VAL A 228 -11.83 -25.29 -21.57
CA VAL A 228 -13.12 -25.05 -20.89
C VAL A 228 -13.86 -23.86 -21.51
N LEU A 229 -13.17 -22.75 -21.75
CA LEU A 229 -13.80 -21.56 -22.32
C LEU A 229 -14.30 -21.80 -23.75
N LEU A 230 -13.54 -22.52 -24.58
CA LEU A 230 -13.98 -22.93 -25.91
C LEU A 230 -15.19 -23.88 -25.82
N ALA A 231 -15.25 -24.77 -24.83
CA ALA A 231 -16.40 -25.65 -24.63
C ALA A 231 -17.66 -24.86 -24.27
N TYR A 232 -17.55 -23.81 -23.45
CA TYR A 232 -18.65 -22.88 -23.18
C TYR A 232 -19.04 -22.06 -24.41
N MET A 233 -18.08 -21.65 -25.25
CA MET A 233 -18.36 -20.91 -26.48
C MET A 233 -19.22 -21.74 -27.46
N VAL A 234 -18.98 -23.05 -27.53
CA VAL A 234 -19.71 -23.94 -28.46
C VAL A 234 -20.99 -24.51 -27.82
N PHE A 235 -20.87 -25.09 -26.63
CA PHE A 235 -21.91 -25.90 -25.96
C PHE A 235 -22.51 -25.25 -24.70
N GLY A 236 -21.97 -24.12 -24.26
CA GLY A 236 -22.57 -23.34 -23.19
C GLY A 236 -23.92 -22.75 -23.57
N ARG A 237 -24.61 -22.18 -22.59
CA ARG A 237 -25.92 -21.54 -22.74
C ARG A 237 -25.92 -20.16 -22.08
N GLY A 238 -26.93 -19.35 -22.41
CA GLY A 238 -27.15 -18.03 -21.82
C GLY A 238 -25.95 -17.09 -21.89
N THR A 239 -25.79 -16.28 -20.83
CA THR A 239 -24.72 -15.29 -20.69
C THR A 239 -23.33 -15.93 -20.73
N ALA A 240 -23.16 -17.12 -20.15
CA ALA A 240 -21.87 -17.81 -20.12
C ALA A 240 -21.36 -18.11 -21.54
N LYS A 241 -22.23 -18.48 -22.49
CA LYS A 241 -21.83 -18.66 -23.89
C LYS A 241 -21.37 -17.34 -24.53
N GLN A 242 -22.12 -16.26 -24.28
CA GLN A 242 -21.85 -14.94 -24.87
C GLN A 242 -20.52 -14.36 -24.38
N THR A 243 -20.18 -14.54 -23.10
CA THR A 243 -18.96 -13.99 -22.49
C THR A 243 -17.73 -14.87 -22.68
N ALA A 244 -17.90 -16.17 -22.97
CA ALA A 244 -16.79 -17.12 -23.09
C ALA A 244 -15.77 -16.75 -24.18
N GLY A 245 -16.22 -16.18 -25.30
CA GLY A 245 -15.33 -15.73 -26.38
C GLY A 245 -14.34 -14.65 -25.91
N GLY A 246 -14.86 -13.59 -25.27
CA GLY A 246 -14.03 -12.52 -24.71
C GLY A 246 -13.11 -13.03 -23.59
N ALA A 247 -13.62 -13.89 -22.71
CA ALA A 247 -12.83 -14.52 -21.66
C ALA A 247 -11.69 -15.38 -22.25
N SER A 248 -11.90 -16.07 -23.37
CA SER A 248 -10.87 -16.88 -24.05
C SER A 248 -9.70 -16.03 -24.53
N ILE A 249 -9.99 -14.85 -25.08
CA ILE A 249 -8.97 -13.90 -25.57
C ILE A 249 -8.14 -13.38 -24.39
N ILE A 250 -8.81 -12.92 -23.33
CA ILE A 250 -8.15 -12.38 -22.13
C ILE A 250 -7.31 -13.46 -21.43
N HIS A 251 -7.83 -14.69 -21.34
CA HIS A 251 -7.12 -15.83 -20.78
C HIS A 251 -5.85 -16.15 -21.57
N PHE A 252 -6.00 -16.40 -22.87
CA PHE A 252 -4.92 -16.95 -23.69
C PHE A 252 -3.86 -15.90 -24.06
N PHE A 253 -4.29 -14.73 -24.52
CA PHE A 253 -3.39 -13.66 -24.96
C PHE A 253 -3.01 -12.71 -23.80
N GLY A 254 -3.94 -12.45 -22.88
CA GLY A 254 -3.66 -11.62 -21.71
C GLY A 254 -2.95 -12.38 -20.60
N GLY A 255 -3.05 -13.70 -20.54
CA GLY A 255 -2.41 -14.51 -19.51
C GLY A 255 -3.04 -14.36 -18.13
N ILE A 256 -4.31 -13.95 -18.07
CA ILE A 256 -5.08 -13.83 -16.83
C ILE A 256 -5.87 -15.14 -16.64
N HIS A 257 -5.25 -16.09 -15.94
CA HIS A 257 -5.81 -17.43 -15.75
C HIS A 257 -7.04 -17.45 -14.85
N GLU A 258 -7.24 -16.42 -14.03
CA GLU A 258 -8.41 -16.32 -13.14
C GLU A 258 -9.74 -16.14 -13.90
N ILE A 259 -9.70 -15.74 -15.17
CA ILE A 259 -10.91 -15.40 -15.94
C ILE A 259 -11.79 -16.62 -16.26
N TYR A 260 -11.22 -17.84 -16.29
CA TYR A 260 -11.99 -19.06 -16.53
C TYR A 260 -12.54 -19.69 -15.24
N PHE A 261 -12.11 -19.24 -14.06
CA PHE A 261 -12.57 -19.79 -12.79
C PHE A 261 -14.08 -19.66 -12.53
N PRO A 262 -14.80 -18.57 -12.90
CA PRO A 262 -16.23 -18.48 -12.60
C PRO A 262 -17.02 -19.49 -13.41
N TYR A 263 -16.58 -19.82 -14.63
CA TYR A 263 -17.17 -20.88 -15.46
C TYR A 263 -17.07 -22.26 -14.78
N ILE A 264 -15.97 -22.53 -14.06
CA ILE A 264 -15.84 -23.78 -13.30
C ILE A 264 -16.62 -23.70 -11.98
N LEU A 265 -16.70 -22.55 -11.32
CA LEU A 265 -17.52 -22.40 -10.11
C LEU A 265 -19.02 -22.57 -10.39
N MET A 266 -19.49 -22.19 -11.59
CA MET A 266 -20.85 -22.45 -12.05
C MET A 266 -21.13 -23.94 -12.23
N ASN A 267 -20.16 -24.70 -12.75
CA ASN A 267 -20.26 -26.15 -12.88
C ASN A 267 -18.98 -26.84 -12.37
N PRO A 268 -18.91 -27.14 -11.05
CA PRO A 268 -17.71 -27.70 -10.43
C PRO A 268 -17.24 -29.04 -11.01
N ARG A 269 -18.08 -29.75 -11.76
CA ARG A 269 -17.67 -30.99 -12.48
C ARG A 269 -16.59 -30.70 -13.52
N LEU A 270 -16.54 -29.49 -14.06
CA LEU A 270 -15.54 -29.05 -15.02
C LEU A 270 -14.11 -29.00 -14.45
N ILE A 271 -13.94 -29.13 -13.13
CA ILE A 271 -12.63 -29.39 -12.52
C ILE A 271 -11.97 -30.64 -13.15
N LEU A 272 -12.76 -31.67 -13.47
CA LEU A 272 -12.24 -32.87 -14.12
C LEU A 272 -11.66 -32.59 -15.51
N ALA A 273 -12.23 -31.62 -16.24
CA ALA A 273 -11.76 -31.23 -17.56
C ALA A 273 -10.40 -30.54 -17.49
N VAL A 274 -10.22 -29.59 -16.55
CA VAL A 274 -8.93 -28.92 -16.38
C VAL A 274 -7.87 -29.86 -15.80
N ILE A 275 -8.23 -30.80 -14.91
CA ILE A 275 -7.29 -31.84 -14.45
C ILE A 275 -6.83 -32.70 -15.63
N ALA A 276 -7.75 -33.23 -16.44
CA ALA A 276 -7.41 -34.06 -17.59
C ALA A 276 -6.56 -33.29 -18.63
N GLY A 277 -6.92 -32.03 -18.89
CA GLY A 277 -6.14 -31.14 -19.75
C GLY A 277 -4.74 -30.87 -19.19
N GLY A 278 -4.63 -30.55 -17.90
CA GLY A 278 -3.36 -30.30 -17.22
C GLY A 278 -2.45 -31.54 -17.23
N MET A 279 -3.00 -32.71 -16.89
CA MET A 279 -2.29 -33.99 -16.96
C MET A 279 -1.74 -34.23 -18.37
N THR A 280 -2.58 -34.00 -19.39
CA THR A 280 -2.17 -34.17 -20.80
C THR A 280 -1.05 -33.19 -21.16
N GLY A 281 -1.17 -31.92 -20.78
CA GLY A 281 -0.13 -30.92 -21.03
C GLY A 281 1.21 -31.28 -20.40
N VAL A 282 1.22 -31.64 -19.11
CA VAL A 282 2.43 -32.06 -18.39
C VAL A 282 3.02 -33.34 -18.99
N PHE A 283 2.18 -34.30 -19.38
CA PHE A 283 2.62 -35.51 -20.05
C PHE A 283 3.30 -35.20 -21.39
N THR A 284 2.69 -34.33 -22.22
CA THR A 284 3.30 -33.89 -23.48
C THR A 284 4.63 -33.19 -23.26
N LEU A 285 4.74 -32.30 -22.27
CA LEU A 285 6.00 -31.64 -21.94
C LEU A 285 7.08 -32.65 -21.53
N THR A 286 6.70 -33.66 -20.73
CA THR A 286 7.61 -34.74 -20.31
C THR A 286 8.09 -35.57 -21.50
N MET A 287 7.18 -35.95 -22.41
CA MET A 287 7.50 -36.71 -23.62
C MET A 287 8.47 -35.98 -24.57
N PHE A 288 8.35 -34.66 -24.66
CA PHE A 288 9.21 -33.83 -25.52
C PHE A 288 10.44 -33.28 -24.78
N ASN A 289 10.60 -33.57 -23.49
CA ASN A 289 11.58 -32.93 -22.61
C ASN A 289 11.60 -31.40 -22.78
N ALA A 290 10.41 -30.80 -22.76
CA ALA A 290 10.19 -29.40 -23.09
C ALA A 290 9.81 -28.58 -21.85
N GLY A 291 10.26 -27.32 -21.83
CA GLY A 291 10.03 -26.35 -20.77
C GLY A 291 10.33 -24.93 -21.24
N ILE A 292 10.30 -23.99 -20.31
CA ILE A 292 10.67 -22.58 -20.54
C ILE A 292 11.83 -22.18 -19.64
N VAL A 293 12.50 -21.07 -19.95
CA VAL A 293 13.71 -20.63 -19.23
C VAL A 293 13.43 -19.93 -17.90
N SER A 294 12.24 -19.35 -17.74
CA SER A 294 11.86 -18.51 -16.60
C SER A 294 10.33 -18.53 -16.42
N PRO A 295 9.79 -18.23 -15.22
CA PRO A 295 8.35 -18.09 -15.02
C PRO A 295 7.73 -17.09 -16.00
N ALA A 296 6.66 -17.50 -16.69
CA ALA A 296 5.90 -16.61 -17.56
C ALA A 296 4.95 -15.74 -16.73
N SER A 297 5.15 -14.42 -16.76
CA SER A 297 4.30 -13.45 -16.04
C SER A 297 4.04 -12.20 -16.88
N PRO A 298 2.78 -11.90 -17.25
CA PRO A 298 1.59 -12.75 -17.12
C PRO A 298 1.76 -14.09 -17.85
N GLY A 299 0.97 -15.11 -17.49
CA GLY A 299 1.03 -16.45 -18.10
C GLY A 299 0.44 -16.51 -19.52
N SER A 300 0.67 -15.49 -20.34
CA SER A 300 0.14 -15.38 -21.69
C SER A 300 0.88 -16.29 -22.66
N ILE A 301 0.24 -16.65 -23.77
CA ILE A 301 0.90 -17.38 -24.85
C ILE A 301 2.16 -16.65 -25.35
N PHE A 302 2.13 -15.32 -25.42
CA PHE A 302 3.28 -14.53 -25.85
C PHE A 302 4.45 -14.67 -24.88
N ALA A 303 4.20 -14.55 -23.57
CA ALA A 303 5.24 -14.72 -22.56
C ALA A 303 5.80 -16.16 -22.57
N VAL A 304 4.91 -17.16 -22.67
CA VAL A 304 5.32 -18.57 -22.74
C VAL A 304 6.21 -18.82 -23.95
N LEU A 305 5.78 -18.44 -25.16
CA LEU A 305 6.55 -18.68 -26.39
C LEU A 305 7.88 -17.90 -26.40
N LEU A 306 7.89 -16.68 -25.87
CA LEU A 306 9.09 -15.86 -25.78
C LEU A 306 10.14 -16.45 -24.83
N MET A 307 9.69 -17.07 -23.74
CA MET A 307 10.55 -17.78 -22.78
C MET A 307 10.86 -19.23 -23.21
N THR A 308 10.36 -19.69 -24.36
CA THR A 308 10.60 -21.05 -24.84
C THR A 308 11.90 -21.13 -25.64
N PRO A 309 12.85 -22.01 -25.27
CA PRO A 309 14.02 -22.29 -26.10
C PRO A 309 13.62 -22.89 -27.44
N LYS A 310 14.45 -22.67 -28.48
CA LYS A 310 14.19 -23.17 -29.84
C LYS A 310 13.95 -24.69 -29.89
N ALA A 311 14.70 -25.47 -29.11
CA ALA A 311 14.57 -26.92 -29.04
C ALA A 311 13.23 -27.39 -28.44
N SER A 312 12.60 -26.57 -27.60
CA SER A 312 11.42 -26.93 -26.81
C SER A 312 10.13 -26.41 -27.41
N PHE A 313 10.23 -25.59 -28.47
CA PHE A 313 9.10 -24.90 -29.09
C PHE A 313 8.00 -25.84 -29.54
N VAL A 314 8.37 -26.96 -30.19
CA VAL A 314 7.42 -27.98 -30.63
C VAL A 314 6.71 -28.63 -29.44
N GLY A 315 7.46 -29.00 -28.40
CA GLY A 315 6.91 -29.64 -27.21
C GLY A 315 5.97 -28.71 -26.42
N VAL A 316 6.34 -27.44 -26.26
CA VAL A 316 5.51 -26.45 -25.56
C VAL A 316 4.22 -26.18 -26.33
N ILE A 317 4.28 -25.94 -27.64
CA ILE A 317 3.07 -25.73 -28.45
C ILE A 317 2.19 -26.99 -28.46
N ALA A 318 2.78 -28.18 -28.65
CA ALA A 318 2.05 -29.44 -28.62
C ALA A 318 1.34 -29.63 -27.27
N SER A 319 1.99 -29.28 -26.15
CA SER A 319 1.40 -29.40 -24.83
C SER A 319 0.19 -28.48 -24.63
N ILE A 320 0.23 -27.26 -25.16
CA ILE A 320 -0.86 -26.29 -25.07
C ILE A 320 -2.04 -26.76 -25.91
N ILE A 321 -1.78 -27.21 -27.14
CA ILE A 321 -2.81 -27.75 -28.04
C ILE A 321 -3.44 -29.00 -27.42
N ALA A 322 -2.64 -29.98 -27.00
CA ALA A 322 -3.13 -31.23 -26.43
C ALA A 322 -3.95 -30.99 -25.15
N ALA A 323 -3.46 -30.14 -24.24
CA ALA A 323 -4.19 -29.76 -23.04
C ALA A 323 -5.52 -29.06 -23.36
N THR A 324 -5.53 -28.16 -24.35
CA THR A 324 -6.74 -27.48 -24.83
C THR A 324 -7.74 -28.48 -25.39
N THR A 325 -7.30 -29.37 -26.28
CA THR A 325 -8.16 -30.37 -26.92
C THR A 325 -8.77 -31.30 -25.89
N VAL A 326 -7.98 -31.87 -24.98
CA VAL A 326 -8.51 -32.79 -23.96
C VAL A 326 -9.46 -32.08 -23.01
N SER A 327 -9.09 -30.91 -22.50
CA SER A 327 -9.97 -30.12 -21.62
C SER A 327 -11.28 -29.74 -22.34
N PHE A 328 -11.21 -29.31 -23.60
CA PHE A 328 -12.37 -29.01 -24.43
C PHE A 328 -13.28 -30.23 -24.59
N THR A 329 -12.72 -31.40 -24.94
CA THR A 329 -13.51 -32.62 -25.16
C THR A 329 -14.20 -33.06 -23.88
N VAL A 330 -13.48 -33.10 -22.75
CA VAL A 330 -14.07 -33.49 -21.46
C VAL A 330 -15.12 -32.49 -21.01
N ALA A 331 -14.84 -31.18 -21.09
CA ALA A 331 -15.79 -30.14 -20.75
C ALA A 331 -17.05 -30.19 -21.64
N SER A 332 -16.89 -30.44 -22.95
CA SER A 332 -18.00 -30.56 -23.89
C SER A 332 -18.95 -31.71 -23.53
N VAL A 333 -18.40 -32.87 -23.12
CA VAL A 333 -19.21 -34.01 -22.65
C VAL A 333 -19.94 -33.67 -21.35
N LEU A 334 -19.24 -33.05 -20.39
CA LEU A 334 -19.82 -32.67 -19.10
C LEU A 334 -20.93 -31.61 -19.22
N LEU A 335 -20.77 -30.64 -20.14
CA LEU A 335 -21.79 -29.63 -20.42
C LEU A 335 -23.02 -30.22 -21.11
N LYS A 336 -22.83 -31.16 -22.05
CA LYS A 336 -23.94 -31.82 -22.75
C LYS A 336 -24.75 -32.77 -21.89
N THR A 337 -24.12 -33.36 -20.86
CA THR A 337 -24.77 -34.32 -19.96
C THR A 337 -25.47 -33.67 -18.77
N GLN A 338 -25.39 -32.34 -18.65
CA GLN A 338 -26.09 -31.59 -17.62
C GLN A 338 -27.58 -31.49 -17.96
N ARG A 339 -28.44 -32.05 -17.09
CA ARG A 339 -29.89 -31.86 -17.16
C ARG A 339 -30.22 -30.41 -16.79
N GLU A 340 -31.18 -29.83 -17.51
CA GLU A 340 -31.70 -28.49 -17.25
C GLU A 340 -32.12 -28.36 -15.78
N SER A 341 -31.40 -27.53 -15.04
CA SER A 341 -31.86 -26.97 -13.78
C SER A 341 -32.33 -25.55 -14.08
N GLU A 342 -33.52 -25.20 -13.64
CA GLU A 342 -34.25 -23.94 -13.90
C GLU A 342 -33.52 -22.65 -13.44
N GLU A 343 -32.30 -22.74 -12.91
CA GLU A 343 -31.48 -21.63 -12.40
C GLU A 343 -30.52 -20.99 -13.44
N ASP A 344 -30.56 -21.37 -14.72
CA ASP A 344 -29.67 -20.82 -15.78
C ASP A 344 -30.12 -19.42 -16.29
N ASP A 345 -30.67 -18.60 -15.39
CA ASP A 345 -31.35 -17.35 -15.70
C ASP A 345 -30.39 -16.16 -15.54
N GLY A 346 -29.36 -16.09 -16.39
CA GLY A 346 -28.44 -14.94 -16.57
C GLY A 346 -27.60 -14.48 -15.36
N THR A 347 -27.94 -14.91 -14.15
CA THR A 347 -27.43 -14.48 -12.84
C THR A 347 -26.43 -15.46 -12.24
N SER A 348 -26.38 -16.70 -12.74
CA SER A 348 -25.47 -17.76 -12.30
C SER A 348 -23.99 -17.37 -12.48
N LEU A 349 -23.64 -16.79 -13.63
CA LEU A 349 -22.29 -16.28 -13.90
C LEU A 349 -21.94 -15.06 -13.01
N ALA A 350 -22.90 -14.15 -12.79
CA ALA A 350 -22.69 -13.00 -11.91
C ALA A 350 -22.46 -13.45 -10.45
N LYS A 351 -23.23 -14.44 -9.97
CA LYS A 351 -23.07 -15.06 -8.65
C LYS A 351 -21.72 -15.77 -8.52
N ALA A 352 -21.31 -16.55 -9.51
CA ALA A 352 -20.01 -17.22 -9.52
C ALA A 352 -18.84 -16.22 -9.57
N THR A 353 -18.98 -15.13 -10.31
CA THR A 353 -18.01 -14.04 -10.38
C THR A 353 -17.89 -13.31 -9.03
N SER A 354 -19.02 -13.06 -8.36
CA SER A 354 -19.04 -12.49 -7.00
C SER A 354 -18.40 -13.43 -5.98
N GLN A 355 -18.73 -14.73 -6.00
CA GLN A 355 -18.10 -15.73 -5.15
C GLN A 355 -16.59 -15.80 -5.35
N MET A 356 -16.14 -15.76 -6.62
CA MET A 356 -14.72 -15.70 -6.96
C MET A 356 -14.05 -14.44 -6.38
N LYS A 357 -14.69 -13.27 -6.49
CA LYS A 357 -14.16 -12.01 -5.92
C LYS A 357 -13.91 -12.17 -4.42
N GLY A 358 -14.88 -12.70 -3.67
CA GLY A 358 -14.73 -12.95 -2.22
C GLY A 358 -13.65 -13.98 -1.89
N MET A 359 -13.48 -15.04 -2.70
CA MET A 359 -12.40 -16.02 -2.52
C MET A 359 -11.03 -15.41 -2.79
N LYS A 360 -10.91 -14.53 -3.80
CA LYS A 360 -9.69 -13.81 -4.16
C LYS A 360 -9.28 -12.80 -3.08
N GLU A 361 -10.25 -12.05 -2.54
CA GLU A 361 -10.04 -11.13 -1.40
C GLU A 361 -9.54 -11.89 -0.17
N SER A 362 -10.21 -13.01 0.16
CA SER A 362 -9.80 -13.89 1.25
C SER A 362 -8.39 -14.45 1.05
N ALA A 363 -8.03 -14.85 -0.18
CA ALA A 363 -6.70 -15.34 -0.52
C ALA A 363 -5.62 -14.25 -0.41
N LYS A 364 -5.96 -12.98 -0.70
CA LYS A 364 -5.10 -11.81 -0.52
C LYS A 364 -5.00 -11.32 0.94
N GLY A 365 -5.78 -11.88 1.86
CA GLY A 365 -5.79 -11.46 3.27
C GLY A 365 -6.57 -10.17 3.51
N GLN A 366 -7.42 -9.80 2.55
CA GLN A 366 -8.41 -8.77 2.74
C GLN A 366 -9.68 -9.46 3.27
N PRO A 367 -10.32 -8.93 4.34
CA PRO A 367 -11.66 -9.39 4.70
C PRO A 367 -12.55 -9.23 3.47
N ALA A 368 -13.34 -10.26 3.15
CA ALA A 368 -14.34 -10.18 2.10
C ALA A 368 -15.22 -8.95 2.32
N ASP A 369 -15.50 -8.22 1.25
CA ASP A 369 -16.33 -7.02 1.18
C ASP A 369 -17.52 -7.07 2.18
N VAL A 370 -17.35 -6.44 3.35
CA VAL A 370 -18.46 -6.02 4.22
C VAL A 370 -18.84 -4.61 3.77
N THR A 371 -19.25 -4.48 2.51
CA THR A 371 -20.00 -3.31 2.02
C THR A 371 -21.48 -3.56 2.27
N ALA A 372 -21.83 -3.61 3.56
CA ALA A 372 -23.18 -3.37 4.05
C ALA A 372 -23.05 -2.87 5.51
N ASN A 373 -23.17 -1.55 5.69
CA ASN A 373 -23.36 -0.88 6.99
C ASN A 373 -22.50 -1.37 8.16
N ARG A 374 -21.29 -0.83 8.32
CA ARG A 374 -20.67 -0.71 9.65
C ARG A 374 -20.39 0.75 9.95
N LYS A 375 -21.24 1.31 10.82
CA LYS A 375 -20.87 2.46 11.65
C LYS A 375 -19.60 2.14 12.42
N ASP A 376 -18.72 3.13 12.50
CA ASP A 376 -17.52 3.17 13.33
C ASP A 376 -17.81 2.85 14.79
N ASP A 377 -17.58 1.62 15.25
CA ASP A 377 -17.54 1.33 16.69
C ASP A 377 -16.49 0.25 16.99
N ILE A 378 -15.26 0.70 17.24
CA ILE A 378 -14.27 -0.07 18.00
C ILE A 378 -14.60 0.10 19.48
N ASN A 379 -14.73 -1.00 20.21
CA ASN A 379 -14.93 -0.95 21.65
C ASN A 379 -13.65 -0.40 22.33
N LEU A 380 -13.69 0.88 22.68
CA LEU A 380 -12.59 1.63 23.29
C LEU A 380 -12.09 1.00 24.61
N ALA A 381 -12.89 0.16 25.27
CA ALA A 381 -12.51 -0.55 26.50
C ALA A 381 -11.46 -1.66 26.28
N HIS A 382 -11.24 -2.08 25.03
CA HIS A 382 -10.34 -3.20 24.70
C HIS A 382 -9.14 -2.79 23.84
N VAL A 383 -8.86 -1.48 23.72
CA VAL A 383 -7.71 -0.96 22.96
C VAL A 383 -6.40 -1.40 23.63
N ARG A 384 -5.52 -2.06 22.87
CA ARG A 384 -4.20 -2.53 23.34
C ARG A 384 -3.04 -1.90 22.57
N SER A 385 -3.30 -1.39 21.37
CA SER A 385 -2.28 -0.86 20.47
C SER A 385 -2.72 0.41 19.74
N ILE A 386 -1.87 1.44 19.79
CA ILE A 386 -2.05 2.70 19.05
C ILE A 386 -0.79 2.96 18.24
N ILE A 387 -0.92 3.22 16.93
CA ILE A 387 0.22 3.51 16.05
C ILE A 387 0.06 4.87 15.41
N VAL A 388 1.08 5.72 15.55
CA VAL A 388 1.16 7.00 14.84
C VAL A 388 1.94 6.80 13.54
N ALA A 389 1.30 6.98 12.38
CA ALA A 389 1.91 6.71 11.08
C ALA A 389 2.03 7.97 10.19
N CYS A 390 3.16 8.06 9.48
CA CYS A 390 3.40 9.05 8.42
C CYS A 390 4.03 8.37 7.19
N ASP A 391 4.32 9.11 6.12
CA ASP A 391 4.79 8.51 4.86
C ASP A 391 6.10 7.73 5.01
N ALA A 392 7.09 8.33 5.68
CA ALA A 392 8.40 7.69 5.94
C ALA A 392 8.52 7.02 7.32
N GLY A 393 7.55 7.23 8.22
CA GLY A 393 7.58 6.69 9.59
C GLY A 393 8.60 7.33 10.54
N MET A 394 9.26 8.41 10.14
CA MET A 394 10.26 9.14 10.91
C MET A 394 9.90 10.62 11.07
N GLY A 395 10.36 11.28 12.14
CA GLY A 395 10.11 12.70 12.41
C GLY A 395 8.81 12.96 13.19
N SER A 396 7.80 13.53 12.53
CA SER A 396 6.56 14.00 13.16
C SER A 396 5.72 12.87 13.78
N SER A 397 5.71 11.68 13.18
CA SER A 397 5.04 10.50 13.74
C SER A 397 5.73 9.96 15.00
N ALA A 398 7.08 10.03 15.06
CA ALA A 398 7.85 9.64 16.24
C ALA A 398 7.63 10.59 17.41
N MET A 399 7.52 11.89 17.12
CA MET A 399 7.22 12.93 18.10
C MET A 399 5.79 12.77 18.67
N GLY A 400 4.79 12.59 17.80
CA GLY A 400 3.41 12.33 18.22
C GLY A 400 3.24 11.04 19.03
N ALA A 401 3.91 9.95 18.62
CA ALA A 401 3.90 8.70 19.40
C ALA A 401 4.55 8.85 20.77
N SER A 402 5.62 9.65 20.89
CA SER A 402 6.29 9.89 22.17
C SER A 402 5.42 10.70 23.13
N LEU A 403 4.73 11.73 22.62
CA LEU A 403 3.80 12.56 23.40
C LEU A 403 2.61 11.73 23.90
N LEU A 404 1.99 10.95 23.00
CA LEU A 404 0.86 10.09 23.36
C LEU A 404 1.27 8.97 24.32
N ARG A 405 2.46 8.37 24.15
CA ARG A 405 3.00 7.36 25.07
C ARG A 405 3.12 7.91 26.49
N LYS A 406 3.63 9.15 26.65
CA LYS A 406 3.73 9.81 27.95
C LYS A 406 2.35 9.98 28.60
N LYS A 407 1.36 10.46 27.85
CA LYS A 407 -0.02 10.66 28.33
C LYS A 407 -0.73 9.35 28.71
N VAL A 408 -0.56 8.29 27.91
CA VAL A 408 -1.10 6.96 28.21
C VAL A 408 -0.51 6.38 29.49
N GLN A 409 0.80 6.59 29.73
CA GLN A 409 1.48 6.16 30.95
C GLN A 409 1.04 6.97 32.18
N GLU A 410 0.91 8.30 32.06
CA GLU A 410 0.40 9.19 33.12
C GLU A 410 -1.04 8.82 33.52
N ALA A 411 -1.86 8.40 32.55
CA ALA A 411 -3.22 7.89 32.78
C ALA A 411 -3.27 6.46 33.35
N GLY A 412 -2.14 5.77 33.53
CA GLY A 412 -2.08 4.41 34.06
C GLY A 412 -2.70 3.34 33.15
N LEU A 413 -2.78 3.59 31.84
CA LEU A 413 -3.32 2.66 30.85
C LEU A 413 -2.21 1.72 30.30
N ASN A 414 -2.49 0.41 30.25
CA ASN A 414 -1.58 -0.59 29.70
C ASN A 414 -1.73 -0.72 28.17
N ILE A 415 -1.43 0.35 27.42
CA ILE A 415 -1.58 0.42 25.95
C ILE A 415 -0.22 0.66 25.29
N SER A 416 0.08 -0.10 24.23
CA SER A 416 1.32 0.05 23.46
C SER A 416 1.19 1.18 22.45
N VAL A 417 2.05 2.21 22.53
CA VAL A 417 2.09 3.35 21.59
C VAL A 417 3.40 3.36 20.81
N THR A 418 3.34 3.20 19.49
CA THR A 418 4.50 3.17 18.57
C THR A 418 4.29 4.05 17.34
N ASN A 419 5.33 4.23 16.52
CA ASN A 419 5.24 4.90 15.22
C ASN A 419 5.77 4.02 14.08
N CYS A 420 5.24 4.20 12.86
CA CYS A 420 5.76 3.54 11.67
C CYS A 420 5.42 4.28 10.37
N ALA A 421 5.94 3.80 9.25
CA ALA A 421 5.52 4.26 7.93
C ALA A 421 4.15 3.68 7.58
N ILE A 422 3.33 4.38 6.79
CA ILE A 422 1.98 3.94 6.41
C ILE A 422 1.99 2.59 5.69
N ASN A 423 2.98 2.39 4.82
CA ASN A 423 3.18 1.13 4.10
C ASN A 423 3.59 -0.05 5.01
N SER A 424 3.89 0.22 6.27
CA SER A 424 4.37 -0.72 7.28
C SER A 424 3.38 -0.92 8.43
N LEU A 425 2.15 -0.40 8.29
CA LEU A 425 1.09 -0.57 9.29
C LEU A 425 0.76 -2.06 9.47
N PRO A 426 0.79 -2.61 10.71
CA PRO A 426 0.46 -4.00 10.98
C PRO A 426 -1.05 -4.24 10.89
N GLN A 427 -1.44 -5.49 10.64
CA GLN A 427 -2.85 -5.91 10.50
C GLN A 427 -3.60 -6.13 11.82
N GLU A 428 -2.97 -5.87 12.97
CA GLU A 428 -3.51 -6.11 14.32
C GLU A 428 -3.60 -4.82 15.15
N VAL A 429 -3.57 -3.65 14.49
CA VAL A 429 -3.59 -2.35 15.18
C VAL A 429 -5.03 -1.91 15.48
N ASP A 430 -5.27 -1.44 16.70
CA ASP A 430 -6.61 -0.99 17.11
C ASP A 430 -6.88 0.44 16.65
N ILE A 431 -5.91 1.35 16.82
CA ILE A 431 -6.03 2.77 16.45
C ILE A 431 -4.81 3.20 15.64
N VAL A 432 -5.05 3.80 14.48
CA VAL A 432 -4.03 4.40 13.62
C VAL A 432 -4.22 5.91 13.62
N ILE A 433 -3.17 6.65 13.94
CA ILE A 433 -3.15 8.11 13.94
C ILE A 433 -2.27 8.59 12.79
N THR A 434 -2.82 9.33 11.83
CA THR A 434 -2.07 9.83 10.67
C THR A 434 -2.35 11.30 10.41
N HIS A 435 -1.51 11.93 9.57
CA HIS A 435 -1.88 13.23 9.00
C HIS A 435 -3.18 13.10 8.17
N LYS A 436 -4.02 14.13 8.11
CA LYS A 436 -5.29 14.11 7.34
C LYS A 436 -5.07 13.62 5.90
N ASP A 437 -4.11 14.19 5.19
CA ASP A 437 -3.78 13.85 3.80
C ASP A 437 -3.31 12.40 3.60
N LEU A 438 -2.86 11.78 4.68
CA LEU A 438 -2.33 10.42 4.68
C LEU A 438 -3.34 9.39 5.20
N THR A 439 -4.49 9.84 5.70
CA THR A 439 -5.48 8.99 6.36
C THR A 439 -6.13 8.01 5.38
N ASP A 440 -6.52 8.46 4.18
CA ASP A 440 -7.12 7.57 3.18
C ASP A 440 -6.13 6.51 2.70
N ARG A 441 -4.86 6.89 2.61
CA ARG A 441 -3.79 5.94 2.29
C ARG A 441 -3.56 4.95 3.43
N ALA A 442 -3.64 5.37 4.68
CA ALA A 442 -3.56 4.49 5.85
C ALA A 442 -4.76 3.54 5.96
N ARG A 443 -5.98 4.00 5.67
CA ARG A 443 -7.21 3.17 5.60
C ARG A 443 -7.07 2.03 4.62
N LYS A 444 -6.42 2.24 3.46
CA LYS A 444 -6.13 1.18 2.48
C LYS A 444 -5.21 0.08 3.02
N HIS A 445 -4.35 0.39 4.00
CA HIS A 445 -3.40 -0.58 4.57
C HIS A 445 -3.95 -1.27 5.83
N ALA A 446 -4.72 -0.55 6.66
CA ALA A 446 -5.30 -1.06 7.91
C ALA A 446 -6.79 -0.72 8.04
N ALA A 447 -7.62 -1.25 7.13
CA ALA A 447 -9.06 -0.91 7.06
C ALA A 447 -9.89 -1.29 8.31
N HIS A 448 -9.38 -2.20 9.14
CA HIS A 448 -10.05 -2.67 10.36
C HIS A 448 -9.79 -1.78 11.59
N ALA A 449 -8.77 -0.93 11.54
CA ALA A 449 -8.37 -0.07 12.65
C ALA A 449 -9.20 1.22 12.68
N LYS A 450 -9.34 1.85 13.84
CA LYS A 450 -9.93 3.20 13.95
C LYS A 450 -8.89 4.22 13.51
N HIS A 451 -9.20 4.98 12.48
CA HIS A 451 -8.30 6.00 11.95
C HIS A 451 -8.63 7.36 12.56
N LEU A 452 -7.63 7.97 13.20
CA LEU A 452 -7.68 9.32 13.72
C LEU A 452 -6.80 10.20 12.84
N SER A 453 -7.38 11.27 12.31
CA SER A 453 -6.65 12.23 11.47
C SER A 453 -6.21 13.41 12.30
N LEU A 454 -4.92 13.75 12.23
CA LEU A 454 -4.35 14.96 12.81
C LEU A 454 -3.92 15.89 11.68
N THR A 455 -3.98 17.19 11.92
CA THR A 455 -3.31 18.20 11.09
C THR A 455 -1.93 18.55 11.65
N ASN A 456 -1.73 18.38 12.97
CA ASN A 456 -0.43 18.54 13.61
C ASN A 456 -0.20 17.44 14.65
N PHE A 457 0.93 16.75 14.56
CA PHE A 457 1.30 15.68 15.50
C PHE A 457 1.67 16.18 16.90
N LEU A 458 1.84 17.50 17.09
CA LEU A 458 2.10 18.14 18.38
C LEU A 458 0.83 18.60 19.10
N ASP A 459 -0.34 18.47 18.47
CA ASP A 459 -1.62 18.87 19.07
C ASP A 459 -1.94 17.98 20.27
N SER A 460 -1.67 18.52 21.47
CA SER A 460 -1.83 17.81 22.73
C SER A 460 -3.29 17.57 23.10
N GLN A 461 -4.21 18.34 22.53
CA GLN A 461 -5.62 18.34 22.88
C GLN A 461 -6.30 17.09 22.33
N VAL A 462 -6.04 16.75 21.06
CA VAL A 462 -6.57 15.54 20.43
C VAL A 462 -6.09 14.26 21.13
N TYR A 463 -4.83 14.23 21.61
CA TYR A 463 -4.34 13.10 22.39
C TYR A 463 -4.98 13.01 23.78
N ASN A 464 -5.26 14.15 24.43
CA ASN A 464 -5.97 14.19 25.69
C ASN A 464 -7.40 13.65 25.54
N ASP A 465 -8.10 14.06 24.49
CA ASP A 465 -9.48 13.63 24.22
C ASP A 465 -9.54 12.12 23.95
N LEU A 466 -8.55 11.60 23.20
CA LEU A 466 -8.43 10.18 22.93
C LEU A 466 -8.19 9.37 24.21
N VAL A 467 -7.23 9.80 25.05
CA VAL A 467 -6.93 9.13 26.33
C VAL A 467 -8.13 9.20 27.28
N THR A 468 -8.82 10.33 27.34
CA THR A 468 -10.02 10.53 28.17
C THR A 468 -11.16 9.62 27.71
N SER A 469 -11.37 9.50 26.40
CA SER A 469 -12.37 8.59 25.82
C SER A 469 -12.08 7.12 26.12
N ILE A 470 -10.80 6.72 26.11
CA ILE A 470 -10.37 5.36 26.47
C ILE A 470 -10.51 5.11 27.97
N LEU A 471 -10.17 6.09 28.82
CA LEU A 471 -10.35 6.01 30.27
C LEU A 471 -11.82 5.85 30.64
N ALA A 472 -12.69 6.67 30.06
CA ALA A 472 -14.15 6.59 30.27
C ALA A 472 -14.71 5.22 29.87
N ALA A 473 -14.20 4.61 28.80
CA ALA A 473 -14.61 3.29 28.36
C ALA A 473 -14.04 2.12 29.21
N THR A 474 -12.85 2.29 29.82
CA THR A 474 -12.15 1.23 30.56
C THR A 474 -12.46 1.25 32.07
N ARG A 475 -12.74 2.43 32.63
CA ARG A 475 -13.05 2.66 34.06
C ARG A 475 -14.17 3.70 34.20
N PRO A 476 -15.45 3.31 34.11
CA PRO A 476 -16.58 4.25 34.21
C PRO A 476 -16.68 4.98 35.56
N GLU A 477 -16.06 4.48 36.63
CA GLU A 477 -16.03 5.13 37.95
C GLU A 477 -14.97 6.25 38.08
N ALA A 478 -14.01 6.36 37.16
CA ALA A 478 -12.92 7.36 37.23
C ALA A 478 -13.23 8.68 36.50
N ALA A 479 -14.31 8.74 35.71
CA ALA A 479 -14.69 9.93 34.94
C ALA A 479 -15.33 11.05 35.80
N ASN A 480 -15.66 10.76 37.06
CA ASN A 480 -16.29 11.71 38.00
C ASN A 480 -15.34 12.21 39.10
N ASP A 481 -14.04 11.91 39.03
CA ASP A 481 -13.06 12.47 39.98
C ASP A 481 -12.47 13.78 39.41
N ALA A 482 -12.94 14.91 39.95
CA ALA A 482 -12.54 16.25 39.52
C ALA A 482 -11.04 16.55 39.72
N ASN A 483 -10.31 15.73 40.49
CA ASN A 483 -8.89 15.91 40.76
C ASN A 483 -7.94 15.27 39.73
N MET A 484 -8.41 14.45 38.78
CA MET A 484 -7.55 13.86 37.74
C MET A 484 -7.65 14.54 36.36
N VAL A 485 -8.62 15.42 36.13
CA VAL A 485 -8.84 16.08 34.82
C VAL A 485 -8.01 17.36 34.67
N ASN A 486 -7.36 17.84 35.73
CA ASN A 486 -6.56 19.06 35.69
C ASN A 486 -5.06 18.75 35.64
N VAL A 487 -4.59 18.17 34.54
CA VAL A 487 -3.16 18.22 34.22
C VAL A 487 -2.92 19.58 33.57
N SER A 488 -2.54 20.57 34.39
CA SER A 488 -2.07 21.87 33.91
C SER A 488 -0.91 21.66 32.92
N PRO A 489 -0.85 22.43 31.81
CA PRO A 489 0.28 22.36 30.91
C PRO A 489 1.50 22.96 31.61
N VAL A 490 2.31 22.12 32.25
CA VAL A 490 3.67 22.50 32.63
C VAL A 490 4.48 22.49 31.34
N ALA A 491 4.80 23.69 30.86
CA ALA A 491 5.76 23.87 29.76
C ALA A 491 7.11 23.28 30.19
N ALA A 492 7.79 22.58 29.28
CA ALA A 492 9.03 21.88 29.57
C ALA A 492 10.27 22.80 29.78
N ASN A 493 10.09 24.10 30.06
CA ASN A 493 11.20 25.06 30.18
C ASN A 493 11.15 26.01 31.40
N ASP A 494 10.33 25.76 32.43
CA ASP A 494 10.37 26.59 33.65
C ASP A 494 11.24 25.98 34.75
N ASP A 495 12.57 26.14 34.60
CA ASP A 495 13.51 26.18 35.72
C ASP A 495 13.74 27.66 36.10
N CYS A 496 12.75 28.30 36.74
CA CYS A 496 12.95 29.57 37.42
C CYS A 496 12.23 29.57 38.78
N PHE A 497 13.06 29.52 39.81
CA PHE A 497 12.76 29.65 41.22
C PHE A 497 12.07 31.00 41.52
N ASN A 498 10.90 31.00 42.18
CA ASN A 498 10.63 31.91 43.31
C ASN A 498 9.39 31.53 44.13
N LYS A 499 9.53 31.75 45.43
CA LYS A 499 8.57 31.55 46.53
C LYS A 499 7.65 32.76 46.72
N ASP A 500 6.62 32.55 47.55
CA ASP A 500 5.75 33.54 48.24
C ASP A 500 4.62 34.08 47.33
N ASP A 501 3.31 34.16 47.65
CA ASP A 501 2.45 34.07 48.86
C ASP A 501 1.03 33.66 48.37
N GLY A 502 0.17 32.92 49.08
CA GLY A 502 -0.72 33.43 50.13
C GLY A 502 -2.21 33.57 49.67
N PHE A 503 -3.07 32.65 50.13
CA PHE A 503 -4.50 32.81 50.51
C PHE A 503 -5.48 33.60 49.59
N ASN A 504 -6.49 32.94 49.02
CA ASN A 504 -7.88 32.89 49.54
C ASN A 504 -8.87 32.26 48.56
N ALA A 505 -9.72 31.39 49.11
CA ALA A 505 -10.99 30.98 48.54
C ALA A 505 -12.05 32.05 48.89
N ASP A 506 -12.89 32.41 47.92
CA ASP A 506 -14.33 32.63 48.09
C ASP A 506 -14.92 33.23 46.82
N SER A 507 -15.89 32.51 46.24
CA SER A 507 -17.19 32.99 45.71
C SER A 507 -17.66 32.16 44.51
N ALA A 508 -18.56 31.21 44.80
CA ALA A 508 -19.50 30.69 43.83
C ALA A 508 -20.67 31.68 43.71
N GLU A 509 -21.06 32.05 42.49
CA GLU A 509 -22.40 31.78 41.94
C GLU A 509 -22.73 32.60 40.66
N GLN A 510 -23.35 31.87 39.72
CA GLN A 510 -24.35 32.29 38.71
C GLN A 510 -23.93 33.26 37.59
N HIS A 511 -23.90 32.77 36.34
CA HIS A 511 -24.91 33.10 35.32
C HIS A 511 -24.83 32.18 34.09
N SER A 512 -26.01 31.96 33.52
CA SER A 512 -26.40 31.06 32.44
C SER A 512 -25.90 31.41 31.04
N GLY A 513 -25.68 30.37 30.22
CA GLY A 513 -26.09 30.33 28.81
C GLY A 513 -25.29 31.16 27.80
N ASN A 514 -24.26 30.54 27.20
CA ASN A 514 -24.03 30.53 25.75
C ASN A 514 -22.82 29.64 25.45
N GLU A 515 -22.96 28.76 24.46
CA GLU A 515 -21.86 27.95 23.93
C GLU A 515 -20.79 28.89 23.36
N ALA A 516 -19.60 28.87 23.95
CA ALA A 516 -18.48 29.68 23.49
C ALA A 516 -17.76 28.98 22.33
N GLN A 517 -17.85 29.56 21.13
CA GLN A 517 -17.03 29.23 19.97
C GLN A 517 -15.53 29.39 20.27
N GLN A 518 -14.71 28.52 19.69
CA GLN A 518 -13.25 28.63 19.69
C GLN A 518 -12.80 29.98 19.10
N PRO A 519 -11.71 30.61 19.58
CA PRO A 519 -11.27 31.91 19.08
C PRO A 519 -10.72 31.77 17.66
N GLN A 520 -11.34 32.46 16.68
CA GLN A 520 -10.83 32.55 15.31
C GLN A 520 -9.50 33.33 15.28
N VAL A 521 -8.50 32.79 14.59
CA VAL A 521 -7.12 33.34 14.50
C VAL A 521 -7.09 34.70 13.77
N PHE A 522 -8.11 35.03 12.98
CA PHE A 522 -8.34 36.35 12.38
C PHE A 522 -9.84 36.54 12.09
N GLN A 523 -10.30 37.80 12.00
CA GLN A 523 -11.68 38.13 11.61
C GLN A 523 -11.68 38.81 10.24
N ILE A 524 -12.43 38.25 9.28
CA ILE A 524 -12.67 38.88 7.98
C ILE A 524 -13.80 39.88 8.15
N GLN A 525 -13.56 41.14 7.79
CA GLN A 525 -14.56 42.19 7.78
C GLN A 525 -14.90 42.59 6.35
N ALA A 526 -16.00 43.33 6.17
CA ALA A 526 -16.40 43.82 4.85
C ALA A 526 -15.30 44.67 4.18
N GLU A 527 -14.47 45.36 4.99
CA GLU A 527 -13.33 46.15 4.51
C GLU A 527 -12.21 45.32 3.89
N ASN A 528 -12.16 44.02 4.15
CA ASN A 528 -11.19 43.08 3.56
C ASN A 528 -11.61 42.58 2.17
N ILE A 529 -12.83 42.89 1.71
CA ILE A 529 -13.41 42.31 0.50
C ILE A 529 -13.57 43.39 -0.58
N HIS A 530 -12.95 43.14 -1.73
CA HIS A 530 -12.91 44.05 -2.87
C HIS A 530 -13.44 43.34 -4.11
N LEU A 531 -14.65 43.72 -4.55
CA LEU A 531 -15.37 43.07 -5.64
C LEU A 531 -15.31 43.86 -6.95
N GLY A 532 -15.43 43.16 -8.08
CA GLY A 532 -15.55 43.78 -9.39
C GLY A 532 -14.30 44.53 -9.89
N LEU A 533 -13.11 44.10 -9.48
CA LEU A 533 -11.85 44.75 -9.87
C LEU A 533 -11.44 44.39 -11.31
N GLN A 534 -10.55 45.20 -11.88
CA GLN A 534 -9.88 44.95 -13.15
C GLN A 534 -8.37 45.11 -12.96
N ALA A 535 -7.59 44.22 -13.57
CA ALA A 535 -6.13 44.26 -13.58
C ALA A 535 -5.64 43.89 -14.99
N GLY A 536 -4.58 44.56 -15.47
CA GLY A 536 -4.03 44.30 -16.81
C GLY A 536 -3.10 43.10 -16.85
N ASN A 537 -2.50 42.76 -15.71
CA ASN A 537 -1.58 41.64 -15.53
C ASN A 537 -1.60 41.18 -14.05
N LYS A 538 -0.90 40.10 -13.74
CA LYS A 538 -0.80 39.59 -12.37
C LYS A 538 -0.10 40.56 -11.43
N GLU A 539 0.84 41.36 -11.93
CA GLU A 539 1.58 42.31 -11.11
C GLU A 539 0.66 43.39 -10.54
N ASP A 540 -0.30 43.87 -11.32
CA ASP A 540 -1.34 44.81 -10.89
C ASP A 540 -2.22 44.19 -9.79
N ALA A 541 -2.56 42.90 -9.92
CA ALA A 541 -3.38 42.20 -8.94
C ALA A 541 -2.64 41.96 -7.62
N ILE A 542 -1.37 41.56 -7.68
CA ILE A 542 -0.50 41.38 -6.51
C ILE A 542 -0.24 42.72 -5.82
N ARG A 543 0.02 43.79 -6.59
CA ARG A 543 0.20 45.14 -6.05
C ARG A 543 -1.03 45.61 -5.29
N TYR A 544 -2.21 45.48 -5.90
CA TYR A 544 -3.45 45.92 -5.28
C TYR A 544 -3.71 45.18 -3.96
N ALA A 545 -3.55 43.85 -3.95
CA ALA A 545 -3.69 43.04 -2.74
C ALA A 545 -2.68 43.47 -1.64
N GLY A 546 -1.42 43.67 -2.01
CA GLY A 546 -0.39 44.16 -1.09
C GLY A 546 -0.71 45.54 -0.50
N GLU A 547 -1.14 46.49 -1.34
CA GLU A 547 -1.52 47.83 -0.89
C GLU A 547 -2.74 47.83 0.04
N GLN A 548 -3.73 46.95 -0.19
CA GLN A 548 -4.85 46.81 0.74
C GLN A 548 -4.41 46.21 2.08
N LEU A 549 -3.47 45.25 2.08
CA LEU A 549 -2.88 44.72 3.32
C LEU A 549 -2.19 45.82 4.14
N VAL A 550 -1.46 46.71 3.47
CA VAL A 550 -0.78 47.85 4.12
C VAL A 550 -1.81 48.87 4.62
N ARG A 551 -2.78 49.25 3.79
CA ARG A 551 -3.84 50.21 4.14
C ARG A 551 -4.65 49.79 5.36
N LEU A 552 -4.95 48.49 5.50
CA LEU A 552 -5.69 47.94 6.64
C LEU A 552 -4.81 47.67 7.88
N GLY A 553 -3.52 48.02 7.80
CA GLY A 553 -2.56 47.93 8.90
C GLY A 553 -2.11 46.50 9.20
N TYR A 554 -2.14 45.59 8.21
CA TYR A 554 -1.63 44.23 8.36
C TYR A 554 -0.12 44.13 8.14
N ALA A 555 0.44 44.97 7.28
CA ALA A 555 1.87 44.95 6.95
C ALA A 555 2.45 46.35 6.66
N GLU A 556 3.77 46.48 6.73
CA GLU A 556 4.52 47.67 6.32
C GLU A 556 4.61 47.76 4.77
N PRO A 557 4.77 48.96 4.17
CA PRO A 557 4.85 49.13 2.71
C PRO A 557 5.85 48.21 2.00
N GLU A 558 6.98 47.92 2.64
CA GLU A 558 8.05 47.04 2.16
C GLU A 558 7.59 45.57 1.99
N TYR A 559 6.47 45.18 2.60
CA TYR A 559 5.89 43.84 2.44
C TYR A 559 5.37 43.59 1.03
N VAL A 560 4.96 44.63 0.30
CA VAL A 560 4.48 44.52 -1.08
C VAL A 560 5.59 44.03 -2.01
N ASP A 561 6.81 44.56 -1.84
CA ASP A 561 7.98 44.11 -2.60
C ASP A 561 8.31 42.64 -2.30
N ALA A 562 8.14 42.21 -1.04
CA ALA A 562 8.33 40.81 -0.65
C ALA A 562 7.30 39.87 -1.29
N MET A 563 6.06 40.32 -1.55
CA MET A 563 5.07 39.53 -2.29
C MET A 563 5.50 39.31 -3.75
N PHE A 564 6.10 40.32 -4.37
CA PHE A 564 6.68 40.17 -5.71
C PHE A 564 7.88 39.24 -5.74
N GLU A 565 8.79 39.34 -4.77
CA GLU A 565 9.92 38.41 -4.67
C GLU A 565 9.46 36.97 -4.45
N ARG A 566 8.39 36.76 -3.65
CA ARG A 566 7.80 35.44 -3.46
C ARG A 566 7.22 34.88 -4.76
N GLU A 567 6.49 35.69 -5.52
CA GLU A 567 5.89 35.30 -6.80
C GLU A 567 6.96 34.91 -7.83
N LYS A 568 8.10 35.61 -7.87
CA LYS A 568 9.21 35.30 -8.78
C LYS A 568 9.86 33.93 -8.53
N MET A 569 9.79 33.41 -7.30
CA MET A 569 10.35 32.09 -6.99
C MET A 569 9.50 30.96 -7.59
N VAL A 570 8.19 31.01 -7.32
CA VAL A 570 7.19 30.05 -7.78
C VAL A 570 5.85 30.77 -7.83
N PRO A 571 5.06 30.63 -8.92
CA PRO A 571 3.75 31.25 -9.02
C PRO A 571 2.86 30.94 -7.82
N THR A 572 2.12 31.94 -7.35
CA THR A 572 1.18 31.82 -6.23
C THR A 572 -0.24 31.42 -6.68
N TYR A 573 -0.38 30.96 -7.92
CA TYR A 573 -1.60 30.35 -8.44
C TYR A 573 -1.79 28.95 -7.86
N LEU A 574 -3.02 28.64 -7.40
CA LEU A 574 -3.34 27.37 -6.74
C LEU A 574 -4.28 26.47 -7.55
N GLY A 575 -4.69 26.88 -8.75
CA GLY A 575 -5.71 26.20 -9.55
C GLY A 575 -7.13 26.72 -9.25
N GLU A 576 -8.10 26.22 -10.02
CA GLU A 576 -9.54 26.53 -9.86
C GLU A 576 -9.85 28.04 -9.78
N SER A 577 -9.15 28.86 -10.59
CA SER A 577 -9.28 30.32 -10.65
C SER A 577 -8.90 31.08 -9.36
N ILE A 578 -8.06 30.51 -8.49
CA ILE A 578 -7.63 31.14 -7.23
C ILE A 578 -6.11 31.37 -7.21
N ALA A 579 -5.68 32.55 -6.78
CA ALA A 579 -4.29 32.89 -6.49
C ALA A 579 -4.13 33.44 -5.06
N VAL A 580 -3.02 33.11 -4.39
CA VAL A 580 -2.78 33.46 -2.99
C VAL A 580 -1.40 34.11 -2.79
N PRO A 581 -1.24 35.36 -3.24
CA PRO A 581 0.02 36.07 -3.06
C PRO A 581 0.29 36.39 -1.59
N HIS A 582 1.53 36.13 -1.17
CA HIS A 582 2.04 36.37 0.20
C HIS A 582 3.53 36.73 0.14
N GLY A 583 4.05 37.38 1.18
CA GLY A 583 5.47 37.75 1.24
C GLY A 583 6.42 36.57 1.48
N THR A 584 7.72 36.78 1.28
CA THR A 584 8.75 35.77 1.60
C THR A 584 8.88 35.54 3.11
N VAL A 585 9.59 34.47 3.49
CA VAL A 585 9.83 34.12 4.90
C VAL A 585 10.68 35.18 5.61
N GLU A 586 11.59 35.83 4.89
CA GLU A 586 12.48 36.87 5.42
C GLU A 586 11.75 38.19 5.70
N ALA A 587 10.59 38.41 5.06
CA ALA A 587 9.78 39.61 5.25
C ALA A 587 8.75 39.47 6.39
N LYS A 588 8.79 38.38 7.16
CA LYS A 588 7.87 38.13 8.30
C LYS A 588 7.88 39.26 9.34
N ASP A 589 9.03 39.90 9.56
CA ASP A 589 9.16 41.03 10.50
C ASP A 589 8.46 42.31 10.04
N ARG A 590 8.05 42.37 8.76
CA ARG A 590 7.28 43.49 8.16
C ARG A 590 5.78 43.30 8.28
N VAL A 591 5.32 42.17 8.82
CA VAL A 591 3.91 41.94 9.13
C VAL A 591 3.62 42.53 10.50
N ILE A 592 2.67 43.46 10.58
CA ILE A 592 2.24 44.13 11.82
C ILE A 592 1.29 43.21 12.60
N LYS A 593 0.31 42.62 11.91
CA LYS A 593 -0.65 41.64 12.45
C LYS A 593 -1.18 40.73 11.33
N THR A 594 -1.53 39.49 11.66
CA THR A 594 -2.07 38.54 10.68
C THR A 594 -3.40 39.05 10.11
N GLY A 595 -3.55 38.98 8.79
CA GLY A 595 -4.76 39.39 8.09
C GLY A 595 -4.75 39.04 6.61
N ILE A 596 -5.94 39.15 6.01
CA ILE A 596 -6.16 38.82 4.61
C ILE A 596 -6.94 39.92 3.89
N VAL A 597 -6.78 39.95 2.58
CA VAL A 597 -7.63 40.72 1.67
C VAL A 597 -8.07 39.83 0.52
N ILE A 598 -9.30 40.01 0.08
CA ILE A 598 -9.92 39.21 -0.98
C ILE A 598 -10.26 40.16 -2.13
N CYS A 599 -9.69 39.89 -3.29
CA CYS A 599 -9.80 40.71 -4.48
C CYS A 599 -10.41 39.87 -5.62
N GLN A 600 -11.63 40.21 -6.04
CA GLN A 600 -12.34 39.52 -7.11
C GLN A 600 -12.13 40.26 -8.44
N TYR A 601 -11.73 39.52 -9.47
CA TYR A 601 -11.52 39.97 -10.84
C TYR A 601 -12.42 39.19 -11.79
N PRO A 602 -13.66 39.65 -12.08
CA PRO A 602 -14.63 38.89 -12.87
C PRO A 602 -14.14 38.52 -14.28
N SER A 603 -13.34 39.40 -14.90
CA SER A 603 -12.73 39.16 -16.22
C SER A 603 -11.56 38.17 -16.19
N GLY A 604 -11.08 37.80 -15.00
CA GLY A 604 -9.89 36.98 -14.81
C GLY A 604 -8.57 37.72 -15.04
N VAL A 605 -7.51 37.22 -14.42
CA VAL A 605 -6.12 37.69 -14.58
C VAL A 605 -5.24 36.47 -14.82
N CYS A 606 -4.46 36.45 -15.89
CA CYS A 606 -3.52 35.36 -16.14
C CYS A 606 -2.34 35.44 -15.16
N PHE A 607 -2.06 34.37 -14.41
CA PHE A 607 -1.06 34.35 -13.35
C PHE A 607 0.23 33.57 -13.69
N THR A 608 0.22 32.73 -14.72
CA THR A 608 1.40 31.96 -15.16
C THR A 608 1.71 32.22 -16.64
N GLU A 609 2.69 31.50 -17.19
CA GLU A 609 2.96 31.52 -18.64
C GLU A 609 1.93 30.69 -19.44
N ASP A 610 1.10 29.90 -18.75
CA ASP A 610 -0.02 29.17 -19.34
C ASP A 610 -1.24 30.10 -19.45
N GLU A 611 -1.79 30.24 -20.66
CA GLU A 611 -2.97 31.09 -20.92
C GLU A 611 -4.23 30.58 -20.21
N ASP A 612 -4.25 29.30 -19.79
CA ASP A 612 -5.38 28.69 -19.07
C ASP A 612 -5.35 28.95 -17.54
N ASP A 613 -4.24 29.46 -16.98
CA ASP A 613 -4.09 29.75 -15.54
C ASP A 613 -4.64 31.14 -15.17
N VAL A 614 -5.97 31.27 -15.30
CA VAL A 614 -6.68 32.53 -15.08
C VAL A 614 -7.29 32.59 -13.67
N ALA A 615 -6.74 33.46 -12.82
CA ALA A 615 -7.27 33.75 -11.49
C ALA A 615 -8.41 34.77 -11.53
N LYS A 616 -9.56 34.43 -10.97
CA LYS A 616 -10.70 35.33 -10.74
C LYS A 616 -10.80 35.79 -9.29
N LEU A 617 -10.12 35.09 -8.38
CA LEU A 617 -10.03 35.45 -6.97
C LEU A 617 -8.57 35.49 -6.54
N VAL A 618 -8.12 36.64 -6.05
CA VAL A 618 -6.77 36.86 -5.55
C VAL A 618 -6.85 37.18 -4.06
N ILE A 619 -6.19 36.37 -3.25
CA ILE A 619 -6.27 36.44 -1.79
C ILE A 619 -4.90 36.82 -1.24
N GLY A 620 -4.73 38.09 -0.89
CA GLY A 620 -3.51 38.58 -0.28
C GLY A 620 -3.44 38.15 1.19
N ILE A 621 -2.33 37.57 1.61
CA ILE A 621 -2.12 37.15 3.01
C ILE A 621 -0.89 37.85 3.58
N ALA A 622 -1.07 38.48 4.74
CA ALA A 622 0.01 38.89 5.63
C ALA A 622 -0.12 38.09 6.93
N ALA A 623 0.86 37.26 7.28
CA ALA A 623 0.78 36.41 8.48
C ALA A 623 2.07 36.46 9.31
N LYS A 624 1.91 36.58 10.64
CA LYS A 624 3.00 36.40 11.59
C LYS A 624 3.19 34.90 11.84
N ASN A 625 4.43 34.42 11.78
CA ASN A 625 4.75 32.99 11.92
C ASN A 625 4.01 32.13 10.89
N ASP A 626 4.12 30.80 10.94
CA ASP A 626 3.55 29.91 9.89
C ASP A 626 2.00 29.84 9.87
N GLU A 627 1.34 30.88 10.38
CA GLU A 627 -0.11 31.12 10.40
C GLU A 627 -0.71 31.31 9.01
N HIS A 628 0.09 31.69 7.99
CA HIS A 628 -0.38 31.73 6.60
C HIS A 628 -0.93 30.37 6.15
N ILE A 629 -0.39 29.25 6.65
CA ILE A 629 -0.90 27.90 6.36
C ILE A 629 -2.27 27.68 6.98
N GLN A 630 -2.55 28.20 8.17
CA GLN A 630 -3.86 28.10 8.81
C GLN A 630 -4.92 28.95 8.07
N VAL A 631 -4.51 30.13 7.61
CA VAL A 631 -5.33 31.01 6.76
C VAL A 631 -5.66 30.32 5.44
N ILE A 632 -4.64 29.80 4.73
CA ILE A 632 -4.79 29.07 3.47
C ILE A 632 -5.70 27.85 3.68
N THR A 633 -5.49 27.07 4.75
CA THR A 633 -6.31 25.89 5.03
C THR A 633 -7.78 26.25 5.28
N THR A 634 -8.05 27.34 5.99
CA THR A 634 -9.42 27.82 6.26
C THR A 634 -10.11 28.23 4.96
N ILE A 635 -9.38 28.94 4.11
CA ILE A 635 -9.87 29.43 2.82
C ILE A 635 -10.06 28.25 1.85
N THR A 636 -9.08 27.36 1.69
CA THR A 636 -9.18 26.19 0.83
C THR A 636 -10.34 25.27 1.26
N ASN A 637 -10.55 25.04 2.56
CA ASN A 637 -11.71 24.27 3.04
C ASN A 637 -13.06 24.95 2.72
N ALA A 638 -13.13 26.28 2.78
CA ALA A 638 -14.33 27.03 2.38
C ALA A 638 -14.54 27.04 0.86
N LEU A 639 -13.50 26.73 0.08
CA LEU A 639 -13.48 26.70 -1.39
C LEU A 639 -13.48 25.28 -1.96
N ASP A 640 -13.51 24.23 -1.14
CA ASP A 640 -13.59 22.81 -1.56
C ASP A 640 -14.95 22.46 -2.21
N ASP A 641 -15.95 23.36 -2.11
CA ASP A 641 -17.24 23.26 -2.79
C ASP A 641 -17.18 24.00 -4.15
N PRO A 642 -17.32 23.28 -5.29
CA PRO A 642 -17.34 23.89 -6.63
C PRO A 642 -18.40 25.01 -6.77
N ASP A 643 -19.54 24.88 -6.09
CA ASP A 643 -20.61 25.88 -6.11
C ASP A 643 -20.21 27.16 -5.36
N ALA A 644 -19.33 27.06 -4.35
CA ALA A 644 -18.83 28.20 -3.60
C ALA A 644 -17.87 29.07 -4.42
N ILE A 645 -16.98 28.46 -5.22
CA ILE A 645 -16.05 29.18 -6.11
C ILE A 645 -16.83 29.95 -7.19
N GLU A 646 -17.83 29.31 -7.82
CA GLU A 646 -18.65 29.98 -8.83
C GLU A 646 -19.38 31.21 -8.24
N ARG A 647 -19.96 31.05 -7.06
CA ARG A 647 -20.64 32.16 -6.35
C ARG A 647 -19.67 33.27 -5.96
N LEU A 648 -18.49 32.94 -5.44
CA LEU A 648 -17.48 33.92 -5.05
C LEU A 648 -16.88 34.68 -6.24
N THR A 649 -16.84 34.08 -7.42
CA THR A 649 -16.33 34.74 -8.64
C THR A 649 -17.37 35.61 -9.35
N GLN A 650 -18.67 35.40 -9.08
CA GLN A 650 -19.77 36.13 -9.73
C GLN A 650 -20.50 37.12 -8.80
N THR A 651 -20.44 36.92 -7.48
CA THR A 651 -21.20 37.73 -6.53
C THR A 651 -20.76 39.19 -6.54
N ARG A 652 -21.73 40.09 -6.29
CA ARG A 652 -21.53 41.53 -6.10
C ARG A 652 -21.77 41.96 -4.65
N ASP A 653 -22.03 41.01 -3.75
CA ASP A 653 -22.34 41.26 -2.35
C ASP A 653 -21.20 40.75 -1.44
N ALA A 654 -20.51 41.68 -0.78
CA ALA A 654 -19.46 41.34 0.18
C ALA A 654 -19.99 40.52 1.38
N SER A 655 -21.29 40.64 1.71
CA SER A 655 -21.94 39.87 2.77
C SER A 655 -22.13 38.41 2.39
N GLU A 656 -22.26 38.11 1.10
CA GLU A 656 -22.28 36.74 0.60
C GLU A 656 -20.89 36.09 0.70
N VAL A 657 -19.84 36.83 0.36
CA VAL A 657 -18.44 36.38 0.54
C VAL A 657 -18.14 36.06 1.99
N LEU A 658 -18.55 36.92 2.93
CA LEU A 658 -18.36 36.68 4.37
C LEU A 658 -19.08 35.40 4.84
N ARG A 659 -20.33 35.18 4.38
CA ARG A 659 -21.09 33.97 4.75
C ARG A 659 -20.44 32.69 4.23
N ILE A 660 -20.00 32.70 2.98
CA ILE A 660 -19.33 31.56 2.35
C ILE A 660 -18.04 31.22 3.12
N LEU A 661 -17.25 32.24 3.48
CA LEU A 661 -15.98 32.03 4.18
C LEU A 661 -16.12 31.76 5.69
N ALA A 662 -17.24 32.14 6.30
CA ALA A 662 -17.56 31.86 7.71
C ALA A 662 -18.15 30.45 7.93
N GLY A 663 -18.48 29.71 6.86
CA GLY A 663 -19.05 28.36 6.96
C GLY A 663 -20.50 28.31 7.42
N GLU A 664 -21.22 29.44 7.44
CA GLU A 664 -22.66 29.48 7.71
C GLU A 664 -23.42 29.05 6.44
N GLN A 665 -23.62 27.74 6.28
CA GLN A 665 -24.66 27.25 5.38
C GLN A 665 -26.02 27.70 5.93
N ALA A 666 -26.69 28.59 5.19
CA ALA A 666 -28.09 28.92 5.44
C ALA A 666 -28.93 27.63 5.37
N ALA A 667 -29.74 27.43 6.42
CA ALA A 667 -30.64 26.29 6.63
C ALA A 667 -31.65 26.06 5.50
#